data_AF-A0A9Q9HFX0-F1
#
_entry.id   AF-A0A9Q9HFX0-F1
#
_cell.length_a   1.000
_cell.length_b   1.000
_cell.length_c   1.000
_cell.angle_alpha   90.00
_cell.angle_beta   90.00
_cell.angle_gamma   90.00
#
_symmetry.space_group_name_H-M   'P 1'
#
loop_
_entity.id
_entity.type
_entity.pdbx_description
1 polymer ?
#
loop_
_entity_poly.entity_id
_entity_poly.type
_entity_poly.pdbx_seq_one_letter_code
_entity_poly.pdbx_strand_id
1 'polypeptide(L)'
;MSSLQIGAARPSDGTSANPEHPDWGATGTELLRLAGSALGPDGEMAGADRPNSREVSNILSAHTGETANAAGASDFLWIWGQFLDHDLSLTGTESGEHADIAVPEGDPFFDPFGTGSAIIPFTRVEQHDGEFLNEITACIDASMIYGSTAEMVAAMRDQGGKLKMTEDQFLNLEGDGFLTGDVRAAENVALTSMHTLFTREHNRLVEELAARDPSLTDDQLFEAARARVEALVQAITFKEFLPVLLGDDAFGAYQGHDPEVNPGIAIEFSGAVYRLGHTLLSANLQRVTENGTQLDPLALRDAFFQPQLVSQKGMVENVLRGAATQTSEAIDTKVVEDVRSFLFGPPGVGGLDLAALNIQRGRDMGVASYNDLREALGLSRAESFSDITSDAALAAKLEEAYGDTDLVDAWIGGLAEDAFGNGLLGQTFTLVMIDQFTRLRDGDPFWSESREGIPAEDLKALWDTSLSDVILRNTDVQNLQKDAFAAMDRIAGTASDDVLSGGSGQDFIFGRKGADVLSGNSGDDDLQGGGGRDILTGNRGSDCLDGGGGADRLKGGGAADFLSGGNHNDVLTGGSGRDTLEGGTGNDTLAGGKGDDVLTGGAGADCFVFNTQKTGADTISDFELGVDRTKIIGPHSWTAQAKDTADGLTFAFGDGCSVTFEGITLSDWLDAGASFF
;
A
#
# COMPACT_ATOMS: atom_id res chain seq x y z
N MET A 1 -37.56 4.61 4.78
CA MET A 1 -36.89 4.80 6.09
C MET A 1 -35.43 4.50 5.84
N SER A 2 -34.54 5.34 6.32
CA SER A 2 -33.10 5.12 6.16
C SER A 2 -32.67 3.80 6.79
N SER A 3 -31.82 3.06 6.07
CA SER A 3 -31.14 1.86 6.57
C SER A 3 -29.73 2.17 7.10
N LEU A 4 -29.29 3.44 7.02
CA LEU A 4 -27.98 3.85 7.52
C LEU A 4 -27.97 3.78 9.05
N GLN A 5 -27.03 2.99 9.57
CA GLN A 5 -26.64 2.99 10.97
C GLN A 5 -25.34 3.78 11.10
N ILE A 6 -25.07 4.35 12.28
CA ILE A 6 -23.89 5.22 12.50
C ILE A 6 -22.89 4.60 13.48
N GLY A 7 -23.29 3.51 14.16
CA GLY A 7 -22.43 2.81 15.10
C GLY A 7 -22.04 3.66 16.30
N ALA A 8 -21.10 3.17 17.09
CA ALA A 8 -20.42 3.98 18.10
C ALA A 8 -19.34 4.84 17.44
N ALA A 9 -19.23 6.08 17.88
CA ALA A 9 -18.12 6.96 17.47
C ALA A 9 -16.83 6.53 18.17
N ARG A 10 -15.72 6.49 17.43
CA ARG A 10 -14.39 6.27 18.01
C ARG A 10 -13.95 7.52 18.77
N PRO A 11 -13.53 7.41 20.05
CA PRO A 11 -12.91 8.53 20.75
C PRO A 11 -11.71 9.09 19.99
N SER A 12 -11.59 10.41 19.91
CA SER A 12 -10.52 11.07 19.14
C SER A 12 -9.12 10.84 19.71
N ASP A 13 -9.03 10.52 21.00
CA ASP A 13 -7.78 10.24 21.70
C ASP A 13 -7.44 8.74 21.74
N GLY A 14 -8.23 7.90 21.04
CA GLY A 14 -8.02 6.45 20.97
C GLY A 14 -8.39 5.69 22.25
N THR A 15 -8.97 6.37 23.26
CA THR A 15 -9.41 5.68 24.49
C THR A 15 -10.41 4.56 24.18
N SER A 16 -10.16 3.38 24.76
CA SER A 16 -10.98 2.19 24.54
C SER A 16 -12.13 2.13 25.54
N ALA A 17 -13.23 1.50 25.12
CA ALA A 17 -14.34 1.17 26.01
C ALA A 17 -14.03 -0.05 26.92
N ASN A 18 -12.87 -0.71 26.74
CA ASN A 18 -12.42 -1.80 27.61
C ASN A 18 -12.13 -1.26 29.02
N PRO A 19 -12.90 -1.65 30.05
CA PRO A 19 -12.72 -1.12 31.39
C PRO A 19 -11.44 -1.62 32.09
N GLU A 20 -10.85 -2.72 31.61
CA GLU A 20 -9.60 -3.27 32.16
C GLU A 20 -8.37 -2.57 31.58
N HIS A 21 -8.47 -2.15 30.32
CA HIS A 21 -7.40 -1.50 29.56
C HIS A 21 -7.94 -0.31 28.73
N PRO A 22 -8.43 0.76 29.38
CA PRO A 22 -9.07 1.88 28.69
C PRO A 22 -8.10 2.76 27.89
N ASP A 23 -6.81 2.62 28.17
CA ASP A 23 -5.71 3.39 27.58
C ASP A 23 -5.00 2.65 26.45
N TRP A 24 -5.25 1.36 26.22
CA TRP A 24 -4.60 0.64 25.14
C TRP A 24 -4.93 1.24 23.76
N GLY A 25 -3.89 1.71 23.08
CA GLY A 25 -3.98 2.37 21.78
C GLY A 25 -4.28 3.87 21.81
N ALA A 26 -4.48 4.45 23.01
CA ALA A 26 -4.72 5.89 23.16
C ALA A 26 -3.43 6.73 22.96
N THR A 27 -3.59 8.01 22.66
CA THR A 27 -2.46 8.97 22.70
C THR A 27 -1.89 9.10 24.13
N GLY A 28 -0.61 9.40 24.23
CA GLY A 28 0.13 9.57 25.48
C GLY A 28 0.42 8.25 26.20
N THR A 29 0.33 7.12 25.50
CA THR A 29 0.55 5.79 26.06
C THR A 29 1.96 5.30 25.80
N GLU A 30 2.45 4.45 26.69
CA GLU A 30 3.79 3.88 26.62
C GLU A 30 3.98 3.03 25.34
N LEU A 31 5.09 3.24 24.66
CA LEU A 31 5.53 2.38 23.56
C LEU A 31 5.94 1.01 24.12
N LEU A 32 5.44 -0.05 23.48
CA LEU A 32 5.74 -1.43 23.84
C LEU A 32 7.17 -1.81 23.46
N ARG A 33 7.61 -2.98 23.93
CA ARG A 33 8.92 -3.55 23.59
C ARG A 33 8.79 -5.01 23.20
N LEU A 34 9.38 -5.36 22.06
CA LEU A 34 9.54 -6.75 21.62
C LEU A 34 10.80 -7.39 22.21
N ALA A 35 11.84 -6.60 22.45
CA ALA A 35 13.10 -7.02 23.03
C ALA A 35 13.45 -6.23 24.30
N GLY A 36 14.42 -6.71 25.06
CA GLY A 36 14.93 -5.96 26.22
C GLY A 36 15.51 -4.61 25.80
N SER A 37 15.27 -3.58 26.61
CA SER A 37 15.84 -2.24 26.38
C SER A 37 17.36 -2.27 26.38
N ALA A 38 17.97 -1.60 25.40
CA ALA A 38 19.40 -1.41 25.32
C ALA A 38 19.89 -0.11 26.02
N LEU A 39 19.00 0.64 26.67
CA LEU A 39 19.39 1.81 27.46
C LEU A 39 20.26 1.41 28.65
N GLY A 40 21.12 2.34 29.05
CA GLY A 40 21.81 2.27 30.33
C GLY A 40 20.84 2.35 31.52
N PRO A 41 21.29 1.97 32.73
CA PRO A 41 20.45 1.92 33.93
C PRO A 41 19.85 3.26 34.33
N ASP A 42 20.45 4.38 33.90
CA ASP A 42 19.98 5.74 34.17
C ASP A 42 19.40 6.41 32.90
N GLY A 43 19.04 5.62 31.88
CA GLY A 43 18.44 6.10 30.63
C GLY A 43 19.45 6.59 29.59
N GLU A 44 20.73 6.22 29.75
CA GLU A 44 21.77 6.55 28.76
C GLU A 44 21.51 5.85 27.43
N MET A 45 21.83 6.55 26.33
CA MET A 45 21.67 6.01 24.99
C MET A 45 22.40 4.68 24.81
N ALA A 46 21.79 3.77 24.06
CA ALA A 46 22.40 2.51 23.70
C ALA A 46 23.62 2.70 22.77
N GLY A 47 24.50 1.71 22.74
CA GLY A 47 25.57 1.62 21.76
C GLY A 47 26.72 2.60 21.97
N ALA A 48 27.08 2.90 23.22
CA ALA A 48 28.30 3.66 23.55
C ALA A 48 29.59 2.97 23.05
N ASP A 49 29.52 1.67 22.79
CA ASP A 49 30.55 0.81 22.20
C ASP A 49 30.38 0.60 20.69
N ARG A 50 29.30 1.12 20.08
CA ARG A 50 29.05 1.04 18.64
C ARG A 50 29.77 2.15 17.88
N PRO A 51 30.10 1.93 16.60
CA PRO A 51 30.68 2.96 15.74
C PRO A 51 29.80 4.21 15.63
N ASN A 52 30.40 5.35 15.29
CA ASN A 52 29.67 6.58 15.07
C ASN A 52 28.62 6.42 13.94
N SER A 53 27.41 6.92 14.13
CA SER A 53 26.30 6.74 13.18
C SER A 53 26.56 7.36 11.79
N ARG A 54 27.32 8.45 11.70
CA ARG A 54 27.77 9.02 10.41
C ARG A 54 28.83 8.16 9.73
N GLU A 55 29.73 7.53 10.49
CA GLU A 55 30.68 6.57 9.92
C GLU A 55 29.96 5.37 9.31
N VAL A 56 28.99 4.81 10.04
CA VAL A 56 28.13 3.72 9.55
C VAL A 56 27.38 4.14 8.27
N SER A 57 26.74 5.31 8.27
CA SER A 57 26.05 5.86 7.09
C SER A 57 27.00 6.03 5.88
N ASN A 58 28.23 6.50 6.10
CA ASN A 58 29.20 6.67 5.02
C ASN A 58 29.66 5.33 4.41
N ILE A 59 29.79 4.27 5.22
CA ILE A 59 30.22 2.94 4.74
C ILE A 59 29.07 2.20 4.05
N LEU A 60 27.89 2.20 4.69
CA LEU A 60 26.77 1.33 4.33
C LEU A 60 25.69 2.03 3.53
N SER A 61 25.37 3.29 3.82
CA SER A 61 24.20 3.96 3.26
C SER A 61 24.48 4.87 2.08
N ALA A 62 25.75 5.09 1.74
CA ALA A 62 26.13 5.82 0.53
C ALA A 62 25.58 5.15 -0.73
N HIS A 63 24.78 5.91 -1.48
CA HIS A 63 24.15 5.49 -2.73
C HIS A 63 24.92 6.04 -3.94
N THR A 64 25.34 5.16 -4.84
CA THR A 64 25.99 5.54 -6.10
C THR A 64 25.37 4.76 -7.26
N GLY A 65 24.20 5.19 -7.75
CA GLY A 65 23.55 4.56 -8.91
C GLY A 65 22.04 4.74 -8.90
N GLU A 66 21.33 3.77 -9.46
CA GLU A 66 19.90 3.50 -9.23
C GLU A 66 19.82 2.15 -8.52
N THR A 67 19.03 2.05 -7.46
CA THR A 67 18.72 0.80 -6.76
C THR A 67 17.22 0.57 -6.82
N ALA A 68 16.61 0.72 -8.00
CA ALA A 68 15.17 0.47 -8.14
C ALA A 68 14.80 -0.90 -7.57
N ASN A 69 13.69 -0.96 -6.81
CA ASN A 69 13.27 -2.21 -6.22
C ASN A 69 12.92 -3.24 -7.32
N ALA A 70 13.32 -4.51 -7.10
CA ALA A 70 13.20 -5.54 -8.12
C ALA A 70 11.76 -6.04 -8.35
N ALA A 71 10.83 -5.72 -7.44
CA ALA A 71 9.42 -6.07 -7.57
C ALA A 71 8.63 -5.06 -8.42
N GLY A 72 9.24 -3.96 -8.84
CA GLY A 72 8.53 -2.93 -9.60
C GLY A 72 7.48 -2.20 -8.77
N ALA A 73 7.67 -2.09 -7.44
CA ALA A 73 6.81 -1.29 -6.58
C ALA A 73 6.98 0.21 -6.86
N SER A 74 5.90 0.96 -6.82
CA SER A 74 5.88 2.38 -7.14
C SER A 74 6.27 3.25 -5.94
N ASP A 75 6.49 4.54 -6.19
CA ASP A 75 6.70 5.53 -5.12
C ASP A 75 5.51 5.61 -4.14
N PHE A 76 4.33 5.08 -4.49
CA PHE A 76 3.25 4.93 -3.50
C PHE A 76 3.65 4.05 -2.32
N LEU A 77 4.62 3.14 -2.46
CA LEU A 77 5.08 2.32 -1.34
C LEU A 77 5.63 3.19 -0.20
N TRP A 78 6.49 4.18 -0.48
CA TRP A 78 7.00 5.06 0.58
C TRP A 78 6.01 6.19 0.93
N ILE A 79 5.23 6.69 -0.04
CA ILE A 79 4.23 7.74 0.23
C ILE A 79 3.15 7.22 1.17
N TRP A 80 2.59 6.04 0.89
CA TRP A 80 1.61 5.40 1.78
C TRP A 80 2.25 4.99 3.10
N GLY A 81 3.46 4.41 3.08
CA GLY A 81 4.19 4.05 4.29
C GLY A 81 4.36 5.23 5.25
N GLN A 82 4.76 6.41 4.74
CA GLN A 82 4.87 7.64 5.53
C GLN A 82 3.50 8.15 5.98
N PHE A 83 2.51 8.18 5.09
CA PHE A 83 1.15 8.62 5.42
C PHE A 83 0.53 7.76 6.54
N LEU A 84 0.79 6.46 6.52
CA LEU A 84 0.37 5.51 7.55
C LEU A 84 1.23 5.61 8.82
N ASP A 85 2.55 5.84 8.74
CA ASP A 85 3.37 6.10 9.95
C ASP A 85 2.79 7.26 10.77
N HIS A 86 2.30 8.29 10.08
CA HIS A 86 1.71 9.47 10.69
C HIS A 86 0.33 9.24 11.30
N ASP A 87 -0.24 8.05 11.11
CA ASP A 87 -1.43 7.55 11.79
C ASP A 87 -1.09 6.65 12.99
N LEU A 88 0.14 6.14 13.04
CA LEU A 88 0.54 5.10 13.99
C LEU A 88 1.43 5.64 15.09
N SER A 89 2.45 6.42 14.74
CA SER A 89 3.47 6.82 15.71
C SER A 89 3.96 8.26 15.59
N LEU A 90 4.15 8.89 16.75
CA LEU A 90 4.84 10.17 16.92
C LEU A 90 5.51 10.19 18.28
N THR A 91 6.77 10.60 18.32
CA THR A 91 7.55 10.71 19.56
C THR A 91 8.09 12.12 19.72
N GLY A 92 7.78 12.77 20.84
CA GLY A 92 8.16 14.14 21.14
C GLY A 92 9.65 14.33 21.40
N THR A 93 10.13 15.54 21.11
CA THR A 93 11.51 15.96 21.42
C THR A 93 11.53 17.30 22.19
N GLU A 94 10.48 17.61 22.94
CA GLU A 94 10.31 18.91 23.59
C GLU A 94 11.30 19.15 24.75
N SER A 95 11.85 18.08 25.31
CA SER A 95 12.87 18.12 26.38
C SER A 95 14.10 18.97 25.99
N GLY A 96 14.43 19.05 24.70
CA GLY A 96 15.60 19.75 24.18
C GLY A 96 16.94 19.12 24.58
N GLU A 97 16.93 17.86 25.05
CA GLU A 97 18.18 17.15 25.33
C GLU A 97 18.88 16.78 24.02
N HIS A 98 20.14 17.18 23.87
CA HIS A 98 20.90 16.98 22.64
C HIS A 98 21.89 15.82 22.76
N ALA A 99 21.99 15.03 21.69
CA ALA A 99 22.98 13.99 21.51
C ALA A 99 23.54 14.02 20.09
N ASP A 100 24.12 15.17 19.75
CA ASP A 100 24.63 15.47 18.41
C ASP A 100 25.61 14.41 17.89
N ILE A 101 25.52 14.13 16.60
CA ILE A 101 26.35 13.13 15.94
C ILE A 101 27.66 13.81 15.53
N ALA A 102 28.79 13.36 16.09
CA ALA A 102 30.10 13.85 15.68
C ALA A 102 30.36 13.50 14.21
N VAL A 103 30.80 14.48 13.42
CA VAL A 103 31.16 14.27 12.01
C VAL A 103 32.63 13.87 11.91
N PRO A 104 32.97 12.80 11.16
CA PRO A 104 34.36 12.40 10.95
C PRO A 104 35.20 13.53 10.32
N GLU A 105 36.43 13.71 10.81
CA GLU A 105 37.34 14.74 10.28
C GLU A 105 37.57 14.54 8.78
N GLY A 106 37.29 15.56 7.99
CA GLY A 106 37.43 15.51 6.53
C GLY A 106 36.25 14.89 5.80
N ASP A 107 35.10 14.67 6.45
CA ASP A 107 33.85 14.27 5.78
C ASP A 107 33.55 15.24 4.63
N PRO A 108 33.34 14.74 3.40
CA PRO A 108 33.26 15.60 2.20
C PRO A 108 32.01 16.51 2.17
N PHE A 109 30.99 16.20 2.97
CA PHE A 109 29.73 16.94 3.00
C PHE A 109 29.65 17.88 4.20
N PHE A 110 29.97 17.36 5.39
CA PHE A 110 29.75 18.07 6.65
C PHE A 110 31.02 18.66 7.27
N ASP A 111 32.22 18.15 6.94
CA ASP A 111 33.50 18.70 7.41
C ASP A 111 34.59 18.75 6.31
N PRO A 112 34.33 19.37 5.14
CA PRO A 112 35.23 19.30 3.98
C PRO A 112 36.60 19.97 4.21
N PHE A 113 36.73 20.75 5.28
CA PHE A 113 37.97 21.44 5.66
C PHE A 113 38.77 20.71 6.74
N GLY A 114 38.29 19.57 7.24
CA GLY A 114 38.96 18.79 8.28
C GLY A 114 39.09 19.60 9.58
N THR A 115 37.99 20.20 10.03
CA THR A 115 37.98 20.94 11.30
C THR A 115 38.01 20.01 12.50
N GLY A 116 37.49 18.79 12.37
CA GLY A 116 37.37 17.80 13.44
C GLY A 116 36.38 18.20 14.55
N SER A 117 35.58 19.26 14.33
CA SER A 117 34.60 19.77 15.31
C SER A 117 33.18 19.89 14.75
N ALA A 118 32.96 19.46 13.51
CA ALA A 118 31.65 19.48 12.90
C ALA A 118 30.73 18.43 13.55
N ILE A 119 29.43 18.72 13.56
CA ILE A 119 28.39 17.86 14.09
C ILE A 119 27.17 17.85 13.17
N ILE A 120 26.37 16.79 13.24
CA ILE A 120 25.00 16.76 12.75
C ILE A 120 24.09 16.87 13.99
N PRO A 121 23.24 17.92 14.09
CA PRO A 121 22.39 18.13 15.26
C PRO A 121 21.42 16.98 15.49
N PHE A 122 21.22 16.58 16.74
CA PHE A 122 20.25 15.54 17.12
C PHE A 122 19.64 15.84 18.49
N THR A 123 18.30 15.84 18.55
CA THR A 123 17.52 16.00 19.79
C THR A 123 16.92 14.65 20.19
N ARG A 124 17.15 14.25 21.44
CA ARG A 124 16.64 13.01 22.02
C ARG A 124 15.12 13.04 22.19
N VAL A 125 14.51 11.86 22.16
CA VAL A 125 13.09 11.69 22.48
C VAL A 125 12.89 11.97 23.97
N GLU A 126 11.78 12.60 24.32
CA GLU A 126 11.40 12.84 25.70
C GLU A 126 11.07 11.52 26.42
N GLN A 127 11.64 11.35 27.62
CA GLN A 127 11.32 10.23 28.51
C GLN A 127 10.38 10.71 29.62
N HIS A 128 9.30 9.97 29.83
CA HIS A 128 8.33 10.18 30.89
C HIS A 128 8.44 9.04 31.90
N ASP A 129 8.99 9.33 33.08
CA ASP A 129 9.26 8.34 34.13
C ASP A 129 10.09 7.11 33.67
N GLY A 130 10.98 7.32 32.70
CA GLY A 130 11.87 6.28 32.14
C GLY A 130 11.33 5.59 30.88
N GLU A 131 10.12 5.93 30.45
CA GLU A 131 9.47 5.35 29.28
C GLU A 131 9.26 6.37 28.15
N PHE A 132 9.01 5.87 26.94
CA PHE A 132 8.70 6.68 25.77
C PHE A 132 7.21 6.61 25.46
N LEU A 133 6.59 7.75 25.19
CA LEU A 133 5.16 7.81 24.88
C LEU A 133 4.93 7.97 23.37
N ASN A 134 3.83 7.38 22.90
CA ASN A 134 3.27 7.71 21.60
C ASN A 134 2.38 8.95 21.72
N GLU A 135 2.67 10.02 21.00
CA GLU A 135 1.90 11.28 21.07
C GLU A 135 0.61 11.26 20.24
N ILE A 136 0.42 10.23 19.42
CA ILE A 136 -0.79 10.00 18.64
C ILE A 136 -1.42 8.65 18.99
N THR A 137 -2.63 8.42 18.50
CA THR A 137 -3.29 7.11 18.62
C THR A 137 -2.47 6.03 17.93
N ALA A 138 -2.55 4.79 18.43
CA ALA A 138 -1.81 3.67 17.84
C ALA A 138 -2.59 2.97 16.73
N CYS A 139 -3.92 2.90 16.85
CA CYS A 139 -4.78 2.17 15.91
C CYS A 139 -4.74 2.82 14.51
N ILE A 140 -5.01 2.02 13.47
CA ILE A 140 -5.23 2.54 12.11
C ILE A 140 -6.63 3.17 12.06
N ASP A 141 -6.72 4.42 12.53
CA ASP A 141 -7.98 5.15 12.73
C ASP A 141 -8.03 6.50 11.99
N ALA A 142 -7.12 6.68 11.04
CA ALA A 142 -6.99 7.87 10.22
C ALA A 142 -6.84 9.16 11.05
N SER A 143 -6.26 9.07 12.25
CA SER A 143 -5.83 10.21 13.07
C SER A 143 -4.91 11.16 12.32
N MET A 144 -4.18 10.72 11.28
CA MET A 144 -3.43 11.64 10.42
C MET A 144 -4.34 12.63 9.66
N ILE A 145 -5.63 12.29 9.47
CA ILE A 145 -6.67 13.18 8.91
C ILE A 145 -7.49 13.85 10.01
N TYR A 146 -7.87 13.10 11.06
CA TYR A 146 -8.86 13.54 12.05
C TYR A 146 -8.26 14.08 13.36
N GLY A 147 -6.98 13.87 13.59
CA GLY A 147 -6.25 14.26 14.79
C GLY A 147 -6.45 13.29 15.95
N SER A 148 -5.49 13.29 16.86
CA SER A 148 -5.49 12.48 18.09
C SER A 148 -6.09 13.21 19.31
N THR A 149 -6.79 14.33 19.12
CA THR A 149 -7.40 15.11 20.22
C THR A 149 -8.76 15.67 19.82
N ALA A 150 -9.64 15.85 20.81
CA ALA A 150 -10.97 16.42 20.58
C ALA A 150 -10.89 17.88 20.12
N GLU A 151 -9.88 18.61 20.60
CA GLU A 151 -9.57 19.97 20.19
C GLU A 151 -9.21 20.06 18.71
N MET A 152 -8.34 19.16 18.22
CA MET A 152 -7.95 19.12 16.81
C MET A 152 -9.14 18.74 15.92
N VAL A 153 -9.89 17.69 16.29
CA VAL A 153 -11.13 17.33 15.58
C VAL A 153 -12.06 18.55 15.48
N ALA A 154 -12.33 19.23 16.59
CA ALA A 154 -13.18 20.41 16.60
C ALA A 154 -12.64 21.58 15.76
N ALA A 155 -11.31 21.76 15.71
CA ALA A 155 -10.67 22.78 14.90
C ALA A 155 -10.84 22.52 13.39
N MET A 156 -10.82 21.26 12.95
CA MET A 156 -10.90 20.90 11.54
C MET A 156 -12.32 20.79 11.00
N ARG A 157 -13.33 20.58 11.86
CA ARG A 157 -14.73 20.43 11.43
C ARG A 157 -15.32 21.70 10.81
N ASP A 158 -16.13 21.51 9.79
CA ASP A 158 -16.95 22.52 9.11
C ASP A 158 -18.45 22.15 9.16
N GLN A 159 -19.29 23.02 8.61
CA GLN A 159 -20.75 22.83 8.54
C GLN A 159 -21.14 21.59 7.75
N GLY A 160 -22.27 20.97 8.11
CA GLY A 160 -22.82 19.82 7.40
C GLY A 160 -22.05 18.51 7.64
N GLY A 161 -21.17 18.47 8.64
CA GLY A 161 -20.37 17.29 8.97
C GLY A 161 -19.08 17.14 8.17
N LYS A 162 -18.67 18.17 7.42
CA LYS A 162 -17.45 18.19 6.58
C LYS A 162 -16.19 18.55 7.37
N LEU A 163 -15.04 18.35 6.72
CA LEU A 163 -13.75 18.93 7.10
C LEU A 163 -13.49 20.23 6.33
N LYS A 164 -12.86 21.20 6.99
CA LYS A 164 -12.51 22.51 6.43
C LYS A 164 -11.47 22.34 5.31
N MET A 165 -11.78 22.93 4.16
CA MET A 165 -10.86 23.09 3.03
C MET A 165 -10.96 24.52 2.48
N THR A 166 -10.02 24.90 1.63
CA THR A 166 -10.14 26.12 0.82
C THR A 166 -11.26 25.98 -0.22
N GLU A 167 -11.65 27.08 -0.86
CA GLU A 167 -12.64 27.05 -1.95
C GLU A 167 -12.22 26.10 -3.10
N ASP A 168 -10.91 26.06 -3.39
CA ASP A 168 -10.30 25.18 -4.38
C ASP A 168 -10.02 23.75 -3.85
N GLN A 169 -10.61 23.37 -2.71
CA GLN A 169 -10.49 22.03 -2.11
C GLN A 169 -9.04 21.61 -1.80
N PHE A 170 -8.24 22.53 -1.26
CA PHE A 170 -6.94 22.24 -0.63
C PHE A 170 -7.03 22.34 0.89
N LEU A 171 -6.08 21.73 1.60
CA LEU A 171 -5.93 21.92 3.03
C LEU A 171 -5.68 23.40 3.37
N ASN A 172 -6.16 23.84 4.52
CA ASN A 172 -5.92 25.21 5.00
C ASN A 172 -4.51 25.32 5.57
N LEU A 173 -3.73 26.29 5.09
CA LEU A 173 -2.41 26.62 5.63
C LEU A 173 -2.54 27.31 6.99
N GLU A 174 -1.79 26.84 7.99
CA GLU A 174 -1.65 27.46 9.30
C GLU A 174 -0.18 27.58 9.69
N GLY A 175 0.35 28.81 9.64
CA GLY A 175 1.77 29.06 9.82
C GLY A 175 2.59 28.39 8.72
N ASP A 176 3.52 27.52 9.12
CA ASP A 176 4.37 26.73 8.22
C ASP A 176 3.80 25.32 7.93
N GLY A 177 2.63 24.99 8.48
CA GLY A 177 1.97 23.69 8.34
C GLY A 177 0.55 23.76 7.76
N PHE A 178 -0.20 22.69 7.93
CA PHE A 178 -1.61 22.59 7.53
C PHE A 178 -2.51 22.29 8.73
N LEU A 179 -3.74 22.80 8.68
CA LEU A 179 -4.82 22.37 9.56
C LEU A 179 -5.29 20.97 9.13
N THR A 180 -4.65 19.95 9.67
CA THR A 180 -4.98 18.52 9.48
C THR A 180 -4.60 17.72 10.74
N GLY A 181 -4.86 16.41 10.75
CA GLY A 181 -4.77 15.58 11.95
C GLY A 181 -3.35 15.38 12.47
N ASP A 182 -2.36 15.33 11.58
CA ASP A 182 -0.94 15.18 11.93
C ASP A 182 -0.13 16.44 11.60
N VAL A 183 0.77 16.82 12.52
CA VAL A 183 1.57 18.05 12.45
C VAL A 183 2.64 18.03 11.35
N ARG A 184 3.01 16.85 10.86
CA ARG A 184 4.04 16.61 9.84
C ARG A 184 3.46 16.56 8.42
N ALA A 185 2.17 16.80 8.23
CA ALA A 185 1.53 16.76 6.90
C ALA A 185 2.17 17.69 5.84
N ALA A 186 2.94 18.71 6.27
CA ALA A 186 3.68 19.63 5.41
C ALA A 186 5.13 19.18 5.10
N GLU A 187 5.56 18.00 5.54
CA GLU A 187 6.92 17.52 5.35
C GLU A 187 7.31 17.50 3.87
N ASN A 188 6.49 16.91 2.99
CA ASN A 188 6.73 16.94 1.56
C ASN A 188 5.43 17.01 0.74
N VAL A 189 5.54 17.45 -0.51
CA VAL A 189 4.40 17.67 -1.41
C VAL A 189 3.57 16.40 -1.66
N ALA A 190 4.19 15.22 -1.73
CA ALA A 190 3.47 13.97 -1.97
C ALA A 190 2.63 13.58 -0.75
N LEU A 191 3.19 13.69 0.46
CA LEU A 191 2.46 13.49 1.71
C LEU A 191 1.28 14.48 1.83
N THR A 192 1.51 15.77 1.61
CA THR A 192 0.41 16.77 1.62
C THR A 192 -0.68 16.45 0.60
N SER A 193 -0.31 15.88 -0.55
CA SER A 193 -1.26 15.45 -1.58
C SER A 193 -2.16 14.32 -1.05
N MET A 194 -1.62 13.37 -0.28
CA MET A 194 -2.40 12.31 0.37
C MET A 194 -3.37 12.85 1.44
N HIS A 195 -2.91 13.75 2.32
CA HIS A 195 -3.81 14.39 3.30
C HIS A 195 -4.94 15.17 2.60
N THR A 196 -4.62 15.86 1.51
CA THR A 196 -5.62 16.57 0.69
C THR A 196 -6.62 15.58 0.09
N LEU A 197 -6.13 14.48 -0.49
CA LEU A 197 -6.94 13.44 -1.13
C LEU A 197 -7.96 12.83 -0.15
N PHE A 198 -7.53 12.40 1.04
CA PHE A 198 -8.43 11.76 2.00
C PHE A 198 -9.36 12.75 2.72
N THR A 199 -8.98 14.03 2.82
CA THR A 199 -9.90 15.08 3.26
C THR A 199 -11.03 15.31 2.24
N ARG A 200 -10.71 15.26 0.93
CA ARG A 200 -11.72 15.29 -0.14
C ARG A 200 -12.63 14.06 -0.07
N GLU A 201 -12.07 12.86 0.14
CA GLU A 201 -12.85 11.62 0.24
C GLU A 201 -13.83 11.66 1.41
N HIS A 202 -13.40 12.16 2.58
CA HIS A 202 -14.31 12.39 3.70
C HIS A 202 -15.48 13.32 3.30
N ASN A 203 -15.18 14.45 2.68
CA ASN A 203 -16.21 15.42 2.26
C ASN A 203 -17.16 14.84 1.20
N ARG A 204 -16.65 14.01 0.28
CA ARG A 204 -17.46 13.28 -0.72
C ARG A 204 -18.40 12.29 -0.05
N LEU A 205 -17.90 11.51 0.92
CA LEU A 205 -18.70 10.55 1.69
C LEU A 205 -19.78 11.25 2.52
N VAL A 206 -19.49 12.40 3.12
CA VAL A 206 -20.50 13.23 3.82
C VAL A 206 -21.64 13.62 2.89
N GLU A 207 -21.33 14.07 1.67
CA GLU A 207 -22.34 14.43 0.68
C GLU A 207 -23.18 13.23 0.23
N GLU A 208 -22.52 12.09 -0.02
CA GLU A 208 -23.20 10.85 -0.39
C GLU A 208 -24.16 10.38 0.70
N LEU A 209 -23.71 10.37 1.95
CA LEU A 209 -24.51 9.96 3.11
C LEU A 209 -25.67 10.91 3.37
N ALA A 210 -25.45 12.22 3.26
CA ALA A 210 -26.51 13.22 3.38
C ALA A 210 -27.58 13.10 2.28
N ALA A 211 -27.17 12.70 1.07
CA ALA A 211 -28.11 12.42 -0.03
C ALA A 211 -28.91 11.12 0.21
N ARG A 212 -28.27 10.08 0.75
CA ARG A 212 -28.92 8.80 1.10
C ARG A 212 -29.90 8.95 2.26
N ASP A 213 -29.55 9.74 3.28
CA ASP A 213 -30.41 10.03 4.42
C ASP A 213 -30.34 11.50 4.85
N PRO A 214 -31.25 12.35 4.33
CA PRO A 214 -31.31 13.77 4.68
C PRO A 214 -31.70 14.06 6.14
N SER A 215 -32.00 13.04 6.95
CA SER A 215 -32.38 13.23 8.37
C SER A 215 -31.20 13.20 9.33
N LEU A 216 -30.00 12.82 8.88
CA LEU A 216 -28.80 12.78 9.69
C LEU A 216 -28.33 14.18 10.09
N THR A 217 -27.85 14.32 11.33
CA THR A 217 -27.23 15.55 11.82
C THR A 217 -25.79 15.70 11.31
N ASP A 218 -25.22 16.90 11.41
CA ASP A 218 -23.81 17.17 11.07
C ASP A 218 -22.83 16.26 11.84
N ASP A 219 -23.09 15.99 13.12
CA ASP A 219 -22.28 15.05 13.93
C ASP A 219 -22.39 13.62 13.41
N GLN A 220 -23.61 13.21 13.07
CA GLN A 220 -23.90 11.88 12.54
C GLN A 220 -23.23 11.65 11.17
N LEU A 221 -23.30 12.63 10.28
CA LEU A 221 -22.64 12.58 8.97
C LEU A 221 -21.13 12.52 9.11
N PHE A 222 -20.55 13.35 9.98
CA PHE A 222 -19.11 13.38 10.25
C PHE A 222 -18.60 12.01 10.72
N GLU A 223 -19.22 11.44 11.77
CA GLU A 223 -18.78 10.16 12.33
C GLU A 223 -19.01 8.99 11.35
N ALA A 224 -20.11 9.02 10.59
CA ALA A 224 -20.39 7.98 9.59
C ALA A 224 -19.40 8.02 8.41
N ALA A 225 -18.95 9.21 8.00
CA ALA A 225 -17.92 9.38 6.97
C ALA A 225 -16.53 9.04 7.50
N ARG A 226 -16.19 9.47 8.73
CA ARG A 226 -14.94 9.12 9.43
C ARG A 226 -14.76 7.61 9.51
N ALA A 227 -15.79 6.87 9.97
CA ALA A 227 -15.76 5.41 10.04
C ALA A 227 -15.48 4.71 8.69
N ARG A 228 -15.92 5.32 7.59
CA ARG A 228 -15.72 4.79 6.23
C ARG A 228 -14.32 5.10 5.70
N VAL A 229 -13.78 6.29 6.01
CA VAL A 229 -12.38 6.62 5.72
C VAL A 229 -11.43 5.73 6.51
N GLU A 230 -11.71 5.47 7.80
CA GLU A 230 -10.98 4.49 8.60
C GLU A 230 -10.94 3.12 7.91
N ALA A 231 -12.11 2.64 7.45
CA ALA A 231 -12.20 1.37 6.73
C ALA A 231 -11.41 1.36 5.41
N LEU A 232 -11.39 2.47 4.66
CA LEU A 232 -10.59 2.60 3.43
C LEU A 232 -9.09 2.53 3.73
N VAL A 233 -8.62 3.25 4.75
CA VAL A 233 -7.20 3.22 5.13
C VAL A 233 -6.78 1.82 5.59
N GLN A 234 -7.63 1.14 6.37
CA GLN A 234 -7.42 -0.25 6.78
C GLN A 234 -7.38 -1.20 5.58
N ALA A 235 -8.33 -1.08 4.65
CA ALA A 235 -8.41 -1.92 3.46
C ALA A 235 -7.18 -1.74 2.54
N ILE A 236 -6.83 -0.50 2.18
CA ILE A 236 -5.65 -0.21 1.35
C ILE A 236 -4.38 -0.72 2.02
N THR A 237 -4.26 -0.54 3.34
CA THR A 237 -3.09 -1.02 4.10
C THR A 237 -2.95 -2.55 4.01
N PHE A 238 -4.02 -3.31 4.27
CA PHE A 238 -3.95 -4.77 4.35
C PHE A 238 -4.09 -5.48 3.00
N LYS A 239 -4.70 -4.86 1.98
CA LYS A 239 -4.91 -5.47 0.67
C LYS A 239 -3.93 -5.01 -0.42
N GLU A 240 -3.32 -3.84 -0.28
CA GLU A 240 -2.42 -3.30 -1.31
C GLU A 240 -1.00 -3.06 -0.74
N PHE A 241 -0.87 -2.34 0.37
CA PHE A 241 0.47 -1.95 0.88
C PHE A 241 1.24 -3.10 1.54
N LEU A 242 0.66 -3.78 2.53
CA LEU A 242 1.37 -4.82 3.29
C LEU A 242 1.72 -6.06 2.45
N PRO A 243 0.88 -6.52 1.49
CA PRO A 243 1.25 -7.62 0.60
C PRO A 243 2.52 -7.36 -0.21
N VAL A 244 2.77 -6.12 -0.66
CA VAL A 244 4.01 -5.76 -1.35
C VAL A 244 5.23 -5.95 -0.44
N LEU A 245 5.13 -5.61 0.84
CA LEU A 245 6.23 -5.73 1.78
C LEU A 245 6.43 -7.15 2.32
N LEU A 246 5.35 -7.89 2.58
CA LEU A 246 5.35 -9.12 3.38
C LEU A 246 4.95 -10.38 2.58
N GLY A 247 4.40 -10.20 1.39
CA GLY A 247 3.76 -11.24 0.57
C GLY A 247 2.26 -11.43 0.90
N ASP A 248 1.50 -11.93 -0.07
CA ASP A 248 0.03 -12.05 -0.01
C ASP A 248 -0.49 -12.92 1.15
N ASP A 249 0.29 -13.89 1.60
CA ASP A 249 -0.09 -14.85 2.64
C ASP A 249 0.36 -14.42 4.06
N ALA A 250 0.85 -13.18 4.23
CA ALA A 250 1.42 -12.72 5.51
C ALA A 250 0.41 -12.70 6.66
N PHE A 251 -0.87 -12.44 6.36
CA PHE A 251 -1.94 -12.38 7.35
C PHE A 251 -3.04 -13.41 7.06
N GLY A 252 -3.44 -14.16 8.09
CA GLY A 252 -4.64 -14.99 8.01
C GLY A 252 -5.91 -14.15 8.04
N ALA A 253 -7.04 -14.76 7.67
CA ALA A 253 -8.36 -14.13 7.78
C ALA A 253 -8.62 -13.61 9.20
N TYR A 254 -9.24 -12.43 9.30
CA TYR A 254 -9.59 -11.83 10.58
C TYR A 254 -10.54 -12.73 11.38
N GLN A 255 -10.25 -12.91 12.68
CA GLN A 255 -11.00 -13.81 13.56
C GLN A 255 -11.93 -13.06 14.54
N GLY A 256 -12.03 -11.74 14.41
CA GLY A 256 -12.73 -10.88 15.37
C GLY A 256 -11.78 -10.22 16.36
N HIS A 257 -12.26 -9.16 17.03
CA HIS A 257 -11.51 -8.40 18.01
C HIS A 257 -11.22 -9.24 19.27
N ASP A 258 -9.97 -9.21 19.71
CA ASP A 258 -9.48 -9.84 20.94
C ASP A 258 -9.15 -8.76 21.99
N PRO A 259 -9.95 -8.62 23.06
CA PRO A 259 -9.74 -7.60 24.09
C PRO A 259 -8.47 -7.80 24.94
N GLU A 260 -7.80 -8.96 24.81
CA GLU A 260 -6.54 -9.27 25.50
C GLU A 260 -5.30 -8.89 24.67
N VAL A 261 -5.50 -8.41 23.44
CA VAL A 261 -4.42 -7.97 22.54
C VAL A 261 -4.21 -6.45 22.68
N ASN A 262 -2.97 -6.05 23.01
CA ASN A 262 -2.60 -4.63 23.10
C ASN A 262 -2.13 -4.09 21.73
N PRO A 263 -2.87 -3.14 21.11
CA PRO A 263 -2.51 -2.55 19.81
C PRO A 263 -1.36 -1.53 19.88
N GLY A 264 -0.83 -1.20 21.08
CA GLY A 264 0.21 -0.19 21.27
C GLY A 264 1.43 -0.36 20.35
N ILE A 265 2.11 0.73 20.03
CA ILE A 265 3.24 0.70 19.09
C ILE A 265 4.50 0.17 19.79
N ALA A 266 5.21 -0.78 19.17
CA ALA A 266 6.49 -1.24 19.66
C ALA A 266 7.63 -0.28 19.29
N ILE A 267 8.60 -0.10 20.20
CA ILE A 267 9.80 0.71 19.98
C ILE A 267 10.64 0.18 18.82
N GLU A 268 10.74 -1.15 18.66
CA GLU A 268 11.47 -1.74 17.54
C GLU A 268 10.78 -1.44 16.22
N PHE A 269 9.45 -1.37 16.20
CA PHE A 269 8.68 -1.01 15.02
C PHE A 269 8.92 0.47 14.63
N SER A 270 8.59 1.44 15.49
CA SER A 270 8.67 2.87 15.15
C SER A 270 10.10 3.45 15.19
N GLY A 271 10.95 2.92 16.07
CA GLY A 271 12.32 3.37 16.27
C GLY A 271 13.32 2.77 15.30
N ALA A 272 12.97 1.66 14.63
CA ALA A 272 13.84 1.01 13.64
C ALA A 272 13.08 0.51 12.41
N VAL A 273 12.23 -0.53 12.52
CA VAL A 273 11.74 -1.28 11.35
C VAL A 273 10.96 -0.40 10.38
N TYR A 274 9.94 0.34 10.83
CA TYR A 274 9.07 1.13 9.96
C TYR A 274 9.76 2.35 9.34
N ARG A 275 10.98 2.68 9.80
CA ARG A 275 11.88 3.66 9.16
C ARG A 275 12.53 3.13 7.89
N LEU A 276 12.26 1.89 7.49
CA LEU A 276 12.66 1.33 6.19
C LEU A 276 12.20 2.21 5.02
N GLY A 277 11.10 2.97 5.19
CA GLY A 277 10.58 3.87 4.15
C GLY A 277 11.60 4.89 3.65
N HIS A 278 12.60 5.24 4.47
CA HIS A 278 13.67 6.15 4.07
C HIS A 278 14.63 5.58 2.99
N THR A 279 14.68 4.25 2.84
CA THR A 279 15.49 3.56 1.82
C THR A 279 14.79 3.52 0.47
N LEU A 280 13.45 3.49 0.49
CA LEU A 280 12.57 3.51 -0.68
C LEU A 280 12.50 4.88 -1.37
N LEU A 281 12.95 5.95 -0.70
CA LEU A 281 12.82 7.32 -1.20
C LEU A 281 13.57 7.50 -2.52
N SER A 282 12.82 7.82 -3.57
CA SER A 282 13.37 8.31 -4.83
C SER A 282 14.04 9.68 -4.66
N ALA A 283 15.14 9.92 -5.37
CA ALA A 283 15.86 11.20 -5.32
C ALA A 283 15.00 12.40 -5.78
N ASN A 284 13.96 12.15 -6.58
CA ASN A 284 13.03 13.15 -7.06
C ASN A 284 11.60 12.61 -7.04
N LEU A 285 10.62 13.51 -6.89
CA LEU A 285 9.22 13.26 -7.17
C LEU A 285 8.99 13.43 -8.68
N GLN A 286 8.72 12.34 -9.38
CA GLN A 286 8.27 12.41 -10.76
C GLN A 286 6.92 13.15 -10.83
N ARG A 287 6.76 13.94 -11.89
CA ARG A 287 5.50 14.58 -12.22
C ARG A 287 5.13 14.20 -13.63
N VAL A 288 3.95 13.64 -13.79
CA VAL A 288 3.43 13.22 -15.10
C VAL A 288 2.23 14.12 -15.44
N THR A 289 1.81 14.22 -16.70
CA THR A 289 0.52 14.81 -17.08
C THR A 289 -0.50 13.74 -17.50
N GLU A 290 -1.78 14.09 -17.65
CA GLU A 290 -2.83 13.13 -17.98
C GLU A 290 -2.55 12.31 -19.25
N ASN A 291 -1.87 12.89 -20.25
CA ASN A 291 -1.46 12.22 -21.49
C ASN A 291 -0.11 11.50 -21.42
N GLY A 292 0.46 11.30 -20.22
CA GLY A 292 1.73 10.60 -20.04
C GLY A 292 2.99 11.44 -20.32
N THR A 293 2.87 12.76 -20.52
CA THR A 293 4.07 13.60 -20.65
C THR A 293 4.74 13.75 -19.28
N GLN A 294 5.98 13.30 -19.18
CA GLN A 294 6.83 13.57 -18.02
C GLN A 294 7.18 15.07 -17.97
N LEU A 295 6.88 15.70 -16.85
CA LEU A 295 7.32 17.06 -16.52
C LEU A 295 8.68 16.98 -15.82
N ASP A 296 9.36 18.14 -15.70
CA ASP A 296 10.60 18.23 -14.93
C ASP A 296 10.37 17.65 -13.51
N PRO A 297 11.15 16.64 -13.07
CA PRO A 297 10.97 16.07 -11.75
C PRO A 297 11.34 17.10 -10.67
N LEU A 298 10.64 17.06 -9.54
CA LEU A 298 10.95 17.92 -8.41
C LEU A 298 11.94 17.17 -7.51
N ALA A 299 13.17 17.67 -7.38
CA ALA A 299 14.13 17.06 -6.46
C ALA A 299 13.52 16.93 -5.07
N LEU A 300 13.69 15.79 -4.41
CA LEU A 300 13.00 15.53 -3.15
C LEU A 300 13.39 16.59 -2.11
N ARG A 301 14.66 17.04 -2.13
CA ARG A 301 15.15 18.13 -1.28
C ARG A 301 14.34 19.44 -1.42
N ASP A 302 13.87 19.72 -2.64
CA ASP A 302 13.11 20.92 -2.99
C ASP A 302 11.60 20.71 -2.82
N ALA A 303 11.16 19.47 -2.58
CA ALA A 303 9.79 19.14 -2.20
C ALA A 303 9.56 19.24 -0.68
N PHE A 304 10.63 19.18 0.13
CA PHE A 304 10.54 19.25 1.58
C PHE A 304 10.19 20.66 2.08
N PHE A 305 9.23 20.74 3.00
CA PHE A 305 8.81 21.98 3.67
C PHE A 305 8.44 23.11 2.70
N GLN A 306 7.83 22.75 1.55
CA GLN A 306 7.30 23.70 0.56
C GLN A 306 5.77 23.58 0.43
N PRO A 307 5.00 23.82 1.51
CA PRO A 307 3.56 23.56 1.54
C PRO A 307 2.77 24.34 0.46
N GLN A 308 3.28 25.49 0.01
CA GLN A 308 2.69 26.28 -1.07
C GLN A 308 2.71 25.60 -2.45
N LEU A 309 3.54 24.57 -2.66
CA LEU A 309 3.60 23.87 -3.95
C LEU A 309 2.33 23.06 -4.23
N VAL A 310 1.67 22.52 -3.19
CA VAL A 310 0.50 21.65 -3.37
C VAL A 310 -0.68 22.37 -4.03
N SER A 311 -0.83 23.68 -3.74
CA SER A 311 -1.92 24.51 -4.29
C SER A 311 -1.67 24.96 -5.73
N GLN A 312 -0.53 24.60 -6.34
CA GLN A 312 -0.31 24.84 -7.75
C GLN A 312 -1.25 23.96 -8.59
N LYS A 313 -1.84 24.55 -9.64
CA LYS A 313 -2.76 23.84 -10.51
C LYS A 313 -2.14 22.56 -11.07
N GLY A 314 -2.80 21.43 -10.83
CA GLY A 314 -2.38 20.12 -11.30
C GLY A 314 -1.26 19.48 -10.48
N MET A 315 -0.76 20.11 -9.40
CA MET A 315 0.35 19.54 -8.63
C MET A 315 -0.01 18.18 -8.03
N VAL A 316 -1.14 18.12 -7.31
CA VAL A 316 -1.65 16.89 -6.69
C VAL A 316 -1.81 15.79 -7.74
N GLU A 317 -2.50 16.09 -8.84
CA GLU A 317 -2.76 15.12 -9.92
C GLU A 317 -1.47 14.65 -10.60
N ASN A 318 -0.53 15.56 -10.84
CA ASN A 318 0.72 15.24 -11.52
C ASN A 318 1.68 14.44 -10.65
N VAL A 319 1.73 14.73 -9.34
CA VAL A 319 2.52 13.99 -8.36
C VAL A 319 1.95 12.60 -8.15
N LEU A 320 0.63 12.45 -7.97
CA LEU A 320 0.00 11.14 -7.78
C LEU A 320 0.19 10.22 -8.99
N ARG A 321 0.00 10.72 -10.22
CA ARG A 321 0.32 9.95 -11.43
C ARG A 321 1.82 9.67 -11.57
N GLY A 322 2.67 10.61 -11.16
CA GLY A 322 4.11 10.42 -11.16
C GLY A 322 4.55 9.32 -10.20
N ALA A 323 3.97 9.30 -9.00
CA ALA A 323 4.21 8.27 -8.00
C ALA A 323 3.81 6.88 -8.49
N ALA A 324 2.68 6.77 -9.19
CA ALA A 324 2.24 5.53 -9.82
C ALA A 324 3.15 5.07 -10.98
N THR A 325 3.84 6.00 -11.64
CA THR A 325 4.69 5.67 -12.80
C THR A 325 6.12 5.30 -12.36
N GLN A 326 6.62 5.96 -11.33
CA GLN A 326 8.01 5.83 -10.89
C GLN A 326 8.18 4.63 -9.97
N THR A 327 9.13 3.74 -10.29
CA THR A 327 9.58 2.69 -9.38
C THR A 327 10.34 3.29 -8.21
N SER A 328 9.99 2.92 -6.98
CA SER A 328 10.72 3.35 -5.79
C SER A 328 12.12 2.73 -5.75
N GLU A 329 13.02 3.31 -4.95
CA GLU A 329 14.27 2.64 -4.60
C GLU A 329 14.01 1.35 -3.80
N ALA A 330 15.02 0.52 -3.66
CA ALA A 330 14.97 -0.79 -3.01
C ALA A 330 15.00 -0.66 -1.48
N ILE A 331 14.49 -1.70 -0.83
CA ILE A 331 14.70 -1.89 0.60
C ILE A 331 16.07 -2.53 0.77
N ASP A 332 17.07 -1.69 1.02
CA ASP A 332 18.43 -2.12 1.30
C ASP A 332 19.10 -1.12 2.27
N THR A 333 20.41 -1.26 2.49
CA THR A 333 21.13 -0.35 3.39
C THR A 333 21.34 1.06 2.82
N LYS A 334 20.99 1.32 1.56
CA LYS A 334 21.23 2.57 0.83
C LYS A 334 20.15 3.61 1.10
N VAL A 335 20.56 4.86 1.05
CA VAL A 335 19.67 6.01 1.15
C VAL A 335 20.12 7.04 0.12
N VAL A 336 19.19 7.56 -0.67
CA VAL A 336 19.50 8.54 -1.72
C VAL A 336 20.18 9.77 -1.15
N GLU A 337 21.13 10.32 -1.92
CA GLU A 337 22.00 11.39 -1.44
C GLU A 337 21.25 12.66 -1.06
N ASP A 338 20.11 12.92 -1.72
CA ASP A 338 19.23 14.06 -1.45
C ASP A 338 18.73 14.11 0.01
N VAL A 339 18.66 12.98 0.71
CA VAL A 339 18.26 12.92 2.14
C VAL A 339 19.37 12.39 3.06
N ARG A 340 20.35 11.66 2.53
CA ARG A 340 21.54 11.20 3.28
C ARG A 340 22.57 12.31 3.51
N SER A 341 22.62 13.29 2.62
CA SER A 341 23.47 14.48 2.75
C SER A 341 22.65 15.73 2.45
N PHE A 342 21.50 15.87 3.10
CA PHE A 342 20.64 17.04 2.96
C PHE A 342 21.34 18.26 3.58
N LEU A 343 21.90 19.14 2.75
CA LEU A 343 22.62 20.32 3.21
C LEU A 343 21.71 21.54 3.26
N PHE A 344 21.78 22.33 4.33
CA PHE A 344 21.09 23.63 4.42
C PHE A 344 21.75 24.72 3.54
N GLY A 345 22.78 24.36 2.76
CA GLY A 345 23.58 25.26 1.93
C GLY A 345 24.73 24.52 1.24
N PRO A 346 25.82 25.21 0.85
CA PRO A 346 27.04 24.55 0.40
C PRO A 346 27.60 23.55 1.44
N PRO A 347 28.44 22.57 1.04
CA PRO A 347 29.10 21.66 1.97
C PRO A 347 29.79 22.40 3.14
N GLY A 348 29.62 21.89 4.35
CA GLY A 348 30.19 22.43 5.60
C GLY A 348 29.37 23.54 6.29
N VAL A 349 28.15 23.85 5.84
CA VAL A 349 27.26 24.87 6.45
C VAL A 349 26.16 24.24 7.34
N GLY A 350 26.27 22.93 7.60
CA GLY A 350 25.27 22.16 8.33
C GLY A 350 24.25 21.47 7.42
N GLY A 351 23.53 20.52 8.00
CA GLY A 351 22.54 19.69 7.30
C GLY A 351 22.18 18.46 8.12
N LEU A 352 21.51 17.51 7.47
CA LEU A 352 21.01 16.27 8.06
C LEU A 352 21.51 15.06 7.26
N ASP A 353 21.74 13.96 7.97
CA ASP A 353 21.96 12.64 7.37
C ASP A 353 20.88 11.70 7.89
N LEU A 354 19.87 11.43 7.08
CA LEU A 354 18.72 10.65 7.49
C LEU A 354 19.08 9.22 7.95
N ALA A 355 20.08 8.59 7.33
CA ALA A 355 20.54 7.27 7.75
C ALA A 355 21.22 7.32 9.13
N ALA A 356 22.12 8.30 9.34
CA ALA A 356 22.74 8.50 10.64
C ALA A 356 21.72 8.85 11.73
N LEU A 357 20.71 9.66 11.42
CA LEU A 357 19.62 10.01 12.33
C LEU A 357 18.77 8.79 12.71
N ASN A 358 18.47 7.88 11.78
CA ASN A 358 17.73 6.64 12.08
C ASN A 358 18.52 5.74 13.04
N ILE A 359 19.81 5.54 12.77
CA ILE A 359 20.69 4.79 13.66
C ILE A 359 20.72 5.43 15.05
N GLN A 360 20.91 6.76 15.10
CA GLN A 360 20.99 7.51 16.35
C GLN A 360 19.67 7.45 17.13
N ARG A 361 18.52 7.49 16.44
CA ARG A 361 17.20 7.38 17.07
C ARG A 361 16.94 6.00 17.65
N GLY A 362 17.32 4.93 16.95
CA GLY A 362 17.25 3.58 17.51
C GLY A 362 18.06 3.45 18.80
N ARG A 363 19.27 4.03 18.82
CA ARG A 363 20.11 4.07 20.03
C ARG A 363 19.52 4.92 21.15
N ASP A 364 18.90 6.04 20.81
CA ASP A 364 18.24 6.96 21.75
C ASP A 364 17.04 6.33 22.46
N MET A 365 16.24 5.58 21.71
CA MET A 365 15.06 4.89 22.23
C MET A 365 15.38 3.52 22.88
N GLY A 366 16.65 3.12 22.85
CA GLY A 366 17.10 1.84 23.40
C GLY A 366 16.63 0.63 22.62
N VAL A 367 16.50 0.74 21.30
CA VAL A 367 16.26 -0.40 20.42
C VAL A 367 17.41 -1.40 20.59
N ALA A 368 17.06 -2.67 20.74
CA ALA A 368 18.02 -3.77 20.89
C ALA A 368 19.01 -3.84 19.70
N SER A 369 20.16 -4.50 19.89
CA SER A 369 21.01 -4.85 18.74
C SER A 369 20.25 -5.75 17.77
N TYR A 370 20.73 -5.85 16.53
CA TYR A 370 20.18 -6.77 15.55
C TYR A 370 20.09 -8.21 16.08
N ASN A 371 21.17 -8.71 16.70
CA ASN A 371 21.20 -10.07 17.23
C ASN A 371 20.29 -10.27 18.46
N ASP A 372 20.19 -9.27 19.34
CA ASP A 372 19.31 -9.36 20.52
C ASP A 372 17.84 -9.29 20.12
N LEU A 373 17.50 -8.46 19.11
CA LEU A 373 16.15 -8.43 18.53
C LEU A 373 15.81 -9.78 17.89
N ARG A 374 16.73 -10.36 17.11
CA ARG A 374 16.55 -11.69 16.53
C ARG A 374 16.28 -12.75 17.59
N GLU A 375 17.09 -12.77 18.65
CA GLU A 375 16.90 -13.71 19.75
C GLU A 375 15.55 -13.52 20.45
N ALA A 376 15.12 -12.28 20.66
CA ALA A 376 13.80 -11.97 21.23
C ALA A 376 12.64 -12.45 20.35
N LEU A 377 12.80 -12.41 19.02
CA LEU A 377 11.85 -12.94 18.03
C LEU A 377 11.96 -14.47 17.85
N GLY A 378 12.83 -15.15 18.60
CA GLY A 378 13.05 -16.60 18.48
C GLY A 378 13.88 -17.02 17.26
N LEU A 379 14.54 -16.07 16.58
CA LEU A 379 15.45 -16.32 15.48
C LEU A 379 16.86 -16.66 16.02
N SER A 380 17.65 -17.34 15.19
CA SER A 380 19.06 -17.58 15.51
C SER A 380 19.86 -16.30 15.36
N ARG A 381 20.77 -16.03 16.30
CA ARG A 381 21.76 -14.95 16.17
C ARG A 381 22.63 -15.19 14.94
N ALA A 382 23.04 -14.13 14.25
CA ALA A 382 24.08 -14.18 13.24
C ALA A 382 25.45 -14.35 13.92
N GLU A 383 26.20 -15.39 13.54
CA GLU A 383 27.55 -15.67 14.07
C GLU A 383 28.65 -15.06 13.17
N SER A 384 28.27 -14.66 11.95
CA SER A 384 29.11 -14.02 10.95
C SER A 384 28.29 -13.04 10.11
N PHE A 385 28.95 -12.06 9.47
CA PHE A 385 28.26 -11.11 8.58
C PHE A 385 27.64 -11.77 7.35
N SER A 386 28.11 -12.95 6.94
CA SER A 386 27.48 -13.75 5.89
C SER A 386 26.19 -14.46 6.32
N ASP A 387 25.90 -14.51 7.63
CA ASP A 387 24.60 -15.00 8.11
C ASP A 387 23.51 -13.91 8.03
N ILE A 388 23.92 -12.64 7.91
CA ILE A 388 23.00 -11.50 7.75
C ILE A 388 22.58 -11.37 6.28
N THR A 389 23.51 -11.49 5.34
CA THR A 389 23.26 -11.25 3.91
C THR A 389 24.03 -12.21 3.02
N SER A 390 23.42 -12.62 1.91
CA SER A 390 24.07 -13.42 0.87
C SER A 390 25.02 -12.60 -0.03
N ASP A 391 24.91 -11.26 -0.02
CA ASP A 391 25.84 -10.38 -0.73
C ASP A 391 27.17 -10.27 0.02
N ALA A 392 28.20 -10.97 -0.48
CA ALA A 392 29.53 -10.95 0.11
C ALA A 392 30.18 -9.55 0.18
N ALA A 393 29.82 -8.63 -0.73
CA ALA A 393 30.32 -7.26 -0.70
C ALA A 393 29.65 -6.44 0.43
N LEU A 394 28.35 -6.64 0.64
CA LEU A 394 27.64 -6.03 1.76
C LEU A 394 28.11 -6.61 3.10
N ALA A 395 28.27 -7.92 3.20
CA ALA A 395 28.82 -8.58 4.40
C ALA A 395 30.20 -8.03 4.78
N ALA A 396 31.10 -7.83 3.81
CA ALA A 396 32.41 -7.24 4.05
C ALA A 396 32.34 -5.78 4.53
N LYS A 397 31.38 -5.00 4.02
CA LYS A 397 31.16 -3.61 4.49
C LYS A 397 30.54 -3.56 5.88
N LEU A 398 29.67 -4.51 6.24
CA LEU A 398 29.15 -4.64 7.60
C LEU A 398 30.29 -4.96 8.58
N GLU A 399 31.20 -5.87 8.19
CA GLU A 399 32.41 -6.17 8.97
C GLU A 399 33.32 -4.95 9.11
N GLU A 400 33.52 -4.17 8.03
CA GLU A 400 34.27 -2.91 8.06
C GLU A 400 33.63 -1.90 9.03
N ALA A 401 32.30 -1.76 9.01
CA ALA A 401 31.60 -0.80 9.83
C ALA A 401 31.58 -1.20 11.31
N TYR A 402 31.20 -2.44 11.63
CA TYR A 402 30.89 -2.87 13.00
C TYR A 402 31.96 -3.76 13.64
N GLY A 403 32.72 -4.52 12.86
CA GLY A 403 33.72 -5.49 13.34
C GLY A 403 33.15 -6.73 14.05
N ASP A 404 32.01 -6.61 14.75
CA ASP A 404 31.32 -7.69 15.45
C ASP A 404 29.80 -7.64 15.13
N THR A 405 29.20 -8.80 14.85
CA THR A 405 27.77 -8.92 14.53
C THR A 405 26.85 -8.50 15.68
N ASP A 406 27.31 -8.62 16.94
CA ASP A 406 26.53 -8.19 18.12
C ASP A 406 26.42 -6.66 18.26
N LEU A 407 27.25 -5.91 17.54
CA LEU A 407 27.22 -4.45 17.54
C LEU A 407 26.30 -3.84 16.47
N VAL A 408 25.79 -4.66 15.54
CA VAL A 408 24.97 -4.18 14.41
C VAL A 408 23.67 -3.57 14.94
N ASP A 409 23.39 -2.32 14.55
CA ASP A 409 22.13 -1.65 14.89
C ASP A 409 20.97 -2.37 14.18
N ALA A 410 19.84 -2.59 14.86
CA ALA A 410 18.71 -3.35 14.32
C ALA A 410 18.21 -2.83 12.97
N TRP A 411 18.21 -1.50 12.77
CA TRP A 411 17.82 -0.89 11.50
C TRP A 411 18.73 -1.32 10.34
N ILE A 412 20.06 -1.28 10.54
CA ILE A 412 21.02 -1.68 9.52
C ILE A 412 21.00 -3.20 9.30
N GLY A 413 20.96 -3.98 10.37
CA GLY A 413 20.95 -5.43 10.29
C GLY A 413 19.73 -5.97 9.54
N GLY A 414 18.53 -5.46 9.85
CA GLY A 414 17.31 -5.87 9.16
C GLY A 414 17.20 -5.37 7.72
N LEU A 415 17.74 -4.20 7.39
CA LEU A 415 17.85 -3.73 6.00
C LEU A 415 18.88 -4.50 5.17
N ALA A 416 19.85 -5.15 5.81
CA ALA A 416 20.86 -5.94 5.13
C ALA A 416 20.42 -7.37 4.83
N GLU A 417 19.35 -7.85 5.47
CA GLU A 417 18.83 -9.19 5.25
C GLU A 417 18.35 -9.41 3.81
N ASP A 418 18.59 -10.61 3.28
CA ASP A 418 17.98 -11.03 2.03
C ASP A 418 16.44 -11.11 2.18
N ALA A 419 15.71 -10.81 1.11
CA ALA A 419 14.25 -10.89 1.08
C ALA A 419 13.73 -12.27 1.56
N PHE A 420 12.73 -12.25 2.43
CA PHE A 420 12.13 -13.42 3.05
C PHE A 420 10.77 -13.75 2.45
N GLY A 421 10.60 -15.01 2.02
CA GLY A 421 9.35 -15.44 1.38
C GLY A 421 9.16 -14.80 0.01
N ASN A 422 7.95 -14.28 -0.25
CA ASN A 422 7.60 -13.57 -1.49
C ASN A 422 7.49 -12.04 -1.28
N GLY A 423 7.78 -11.54 -0.08
CA GLY A 423 7.79 -10.10 0.22
C GLY A 423 9.14 -9.45 -0.05
N LEU A 424 9.23 -8.15 0.18
CA LEU A 424 10.44 -7.35 0.01
C LEU A 424 11.34 -7.28 1.25
N LEU A 425 10.83 -7.64 2.43
CA LEU A 425 11.56 -7.48 3.69
C LEU A 425 12.41 -8.71 4.04
N GLY A 426 13.50 -8.47 4.77
CA GLY A 426 14.21 -9.51 5.50
C GLY A 426 13.35 -10.18 6.59
N GLN A 427 13.79 -11.35 7.06
CA GLN A 427 13.04 -12.16 8.02
C GLN A 427 12.75 -11.42 9.35
N THR A 428 13.73 -10.69 9.89
CA THR A 428 13.60 -9.96 11.16
C THR A 428 12.56 -8.85 11.04
N PHE A 429 12.66 -8.03 9.99
CA PHE A 429 11.69 -6.96 9.74
C PHE A 429 10.29 -7.52 9.44
N THR A 430 10.20 -8.61 8.67
CA THR A 430 8.92 -9.29 8.39
C THR A 430 8.22 -9.71 9.68
N LEU A 431 8.92 -10.29 10.64
CA LEU A 431 8.31 -10.72 11.91
C LEU A 431 7.84 -9.55 12.78
N VAL A 432 8.61 -8.45 12.85
CA VAL A 432 8.20 -7.25 13.60
C VAL A 432 6.97 -6.60 12.95
N MET A 433 6.93 -6.54 11.62
CA MET A 433 5.79 -6.00 10.87
C MET A 433 4.53 -6.86 11.08
N ILE A 434 4.64 -8.18 10.96
CA ILE A 434 3.52 -9.10 11.19
C ILE A 434 3.02 -8.99 12.63
N ASP A 435 3.90 -8.93 13.63
CA ASP A 435 3.51 -8.73 15.03
C ASP A 435 2.73 -7.42 15.21
N GLN A 436 3.30 -6.29 14.77
CA GLN A 436 2.69 -4.97 14.98
C GLN A 436 1.34 -4.87 14.28
N PHE A 437 1.25 -5.22 13.00
CA PHE A 437 0.00 -5.11 12.24
C PHE A 437 -1.05 -6.13 12.68
N THR A 438 -0.65 -7.30 13.17
CA THR A 438 -1.61 -8.25 13.79
C THR A 438 -2.21 -7.65 15.06
N ARG A 439 -1.39 -7.04 15.94
CA ARG A 439 -1.89 -6.40 17.16
C ARG A 439 -2.77 -5.19 16.88
N LEU A 440 -2.41 -4.37 15.88
CA LEU A 440 -3.23 -3.25 15.42
C LEU A 440 -4.60 -3.69 14.90
N ARG A 441 -4.65 -4.83 14.19
CA ARG A 441 -5.90 -5.38 13.66
C ARG A 441 -6.74 -6.06 14.73
N ASP A 442 -6.14 -6.97 15.47
CA ASP A 442 -6.86 -7.88 16.37
C ASP A 442 -7.20 -7.20 17.70
N GLY A 443 -6.41 -6.21 18.13
CA GLY A 443 -6.64 -5.42 19.35
C GLY A 443 -7.48 -4.15 19.15
N ASP A 444 -7.91 -3.82 17.93
CA ASP A 444 -8.75 -2.65 17.67
C ASP A 444 -10.26 -2.98 17.77
N PRO A 445 -10.98 -2.46 18.79
CA PRO A 445 -12.42 -2.71 18.93
C PRO A 445 -13.27 -2.05 17.83
N PHE A 446 -12.67 -1.19 17.00
CA PHE A 446 -13.32 -0.52 15.88
C PHE A 446 -12.77 -0.98 14.52
N TRP A 447 -12.07 -2.12 14.48
CA TRP A 447 -11.62 -2.74 13.23
C TRP A 447 -12.79 -2.91 12.26
N SER A 448 -12.65 -2.40 11.04
CA SER A 448 -13.78 -2.19 10.13
C SER A 448 -14.53 -3.47 9.76
N GLU A 449 -13.83 -4.62 9.66
CA GLU A 449 -14.46 -5.91 9.34
C GLU A 449 -15.51 -6.37 10.38
N SER A 450 -15.46 -5.86 11.61
CA SER A 450 -16.45 -6.14 12.66
C SER A 450 -17.18 -4.89 13.17
N ARG A 451 -16.99 -3.73 12.53
CA ARG A 451 -17.50 -2.46 13.02
C ARG A 451 -19.01 -2.34 12.85
N GLU A 452 -19.71 -2.11 13.97
CA GLU A 452 -21.12 -1.73 13.94
C GLU A 452 -21.32 -0.38 13.24
N GLY A 453 -22.42 -0.20 12.51
CA GLY A 453 -22.73 1.06 11.82
C GLY A 453 -22.30 1.13 10.36
N ILE A 454 -21.63 0.10 9.82
CA ILE A 454 -21.38 -0.02 8.38
C ILE A 454 -22.15 -1.25 7.88
N PRO A 455 -23.19 -1.09 7.03
CA PRO A 455 -23.87 -2.24 6.42
C PRO A 455 -22.87 -3.16 5.69
N ALA A 456 -23.09 -4.48 5.73
CA ALA A 456 -22.15 -5.44 5.15
C ALA A 456 -21.87 -5.21 3.64
N GLU A 457 -22.86 -4.74 2.89
CA GLU A 457 -22.71 -4.36 1.48
C GLU A 457 -21.81 -3.12 1.30
N ASP A 458 -22.01 -2.08 2.13
CA ASP A 458 -21.16 -0.89 2.15
C ASP A 458 -19.73 -1.29 2.54
N LEU A 459 -19.57 -2.14 3.57
CA LEU A 459 -18.27 -2.59 4.06
C LEU A 459 -17.51 -3.37 3.00
N LYS A 460 -18.18 -4.30 2.29
CA LYS A 460 -17.57 -5.01 1.17
C LYS A 460 -17.08 -4.03 0.10
N ALA A 461 -17.91 -3.06 -0.29
CA ALA A 461 -17.53 -2.06 -1.29
C ALA A 461 -16.33 -1.18 -0.84
N LEU A 462 -16.22 -0.87 0.45
CA LEU A 462 -15.06 -0.17 1.01
C LEU A 462 -13.80 -1.04 0.93
N TRP A 463 -13.90 -2.31 1.30
CA TRP A 463 -12.78 -3.26 1.24
C TRP A 463 -12.40 -3.66 -0.19
N ASP A 464 -13.28 -3.47 -1.16
CA ASP A 464 -13.00 -3.64 -2.60
C ASP A 464 -12.51 -2.34 -3.27
N THR A 465 -12.50 -1.20 -2.56
CA THR A 465 -12.01 0.07 -3.08
C THR A 465 -10.48 0.15 -2.94
N SER A 466 -9.79 0.38 -4.06
CA SER A 466 -8.33 0.55 -4.12
C SER A 466 -7.88 1.99 -3.82
N LEU A 467 -6.58 2.21 -3.61
CA LEU A 467 -6.02 3.57 -3.60
C LEU A 467 -6.28 4.29 -4.94
N SER A 468 -6.15 3.59 -6.07
CA SER A 468 -6.44 4.14 -7.40
C SER A 468 -7.87 4.66 -7.52
N ASP A 469 -8.85 3.93 -6.98
CA ASP A 469 -10.24 4.38 -6.92
C ASP A 469 -10.40 5.68 -6.13
N VAL A 470 -9.75 5.78 -4.96
CA VAL A 470 -9.80 6.99 -4.12
C VAL A 470 -9.20 8.17 -4.87
N ILE A 471 -8.08 7.97 -5.58
CA ILE A 471 -7.45 9.00 -6.43
C ILE A 471 -8.42 9.47 -7.52
N LEU A 472 -9.01 8.55 -8.28
CA LEU A 472 -9.92 8.85 -9.39
C LEU A 472 -11.19 9.59 -8.93
N ARG A 473 -11.71 9.27 -7.73
CA ARG A 473 -12.93 9.89 -7.18
C ARG A 473 -12.72 11.32 -6.66
N ASN A 474 -11.48 11.69 -6.32
CA ASN A 474 -11.17 12.91 -5.57
C ASN A 474 -10.18 13.85 -6.28
N THR A 475 -9.89 13.58 -7.54
CA THR A 475 -8.98 14.38 -8.37
C THR A 475 -9.49 14.52 -9.79
N ASP A 476 -8.83 15.35 -10.61
CA ASP A 476 -9.10 15.46 -12.05
C ASP A 476 -8.41 14.35 -12.88
N VAL A 477 -7.77 13.36 -12.24
CA VAL A 477 -7.17 12.21 -12.93
C VAL A 477 -8.27 11.36 -13.57
N GLN A 478 -8.10 11.02 -14.84
CA GLN A 478 -9.14 10.29 -15.58
C GLN A 478 -8.84 8.80 -15.71
N ASN A 479 -7.55 8.43 -15.78
CA ASN A 479 -7.11 7.05 -15.92
C ASN A 479 -5.86 6.85 -15.08
N LEU A 480 -5.84 5.77 -14.31
CA LEU A 480 -4.73 5.30 -13.50
C LEU A 480 -4.76 3.76 -13.56
N GLN A 481 -3.61 3.11 -13.40
CA GLN A 481 -3.58 1.66 -13.28
C GLN A 481 -4.36 1.21 -12.04
N LYS A 482 -4.88 -0.01 -12.06
CA LYS A 482 -5.69 -0.55 -10.95
C LYS A 482 -4.92 -0.65 -9.65
N ASP A 483 -3.66 -1.09 -9.71
CA ASP A 483 -2.78 -1.13 -8.55
C ASP A 483 -1.82 0.07 -8.57
N ALA A 484 -2.08 1.04 -7.71
CA ALA A 484 -1.21 2.21 -7.57
C ALA A 484 0.19 1.84 -7.03
N PHE A 485 0.33 0.73 -6.31
CA PHE A 485 1.60 0.27 -5.75
C PHE A 485 2.46 -0.47 -6.78
N ALA A 486 1.93 -0.82 -7.95
CA ALA A 486 2.71 -1.31 -9.09
C ALA A 486 3.17 -0.12 -9.96
N ALA A 487 4.49 0.04 -10.11
CA ALA A 487 5.08 1.04 -10.98
C ALA A 487 4.90 0.61 -12.44
N MET A 488 4.21 1.44 -13.22
CA MET A 488 3.89 1.12 -14.62
C MET A 488 4.25 2.26 -15.58
N ASP A 489 4.87 1.92 -16.70
CA ASP A 489 5.17 2.85 -17.78
C ASP A 489 3.86 3.32 -18.44
N ARG A 490 3.59 4.62 -18.38
CA ARG A 490 2.31 5.17 -18.83
C ARG A 490 2.27 5.43 -20.34
N ILE A 491 1.38 4.75 -21.06
CA ILE A 491 1.16 4.88 -22.50
C ILE A 491 -0.29 5.30 -22.79
N ALA A 492 -0.45 6.50 -23.36
CA ALA A 492 -1.76 7.12 -23.56
C ALA A 492 -2.15 7.21 -25.04
N GLY A 493 -3.36 6.74 -25.36
CA GLY A 493 -4.06 6.99 -26.61
C GLY A 493 -4.69 8.38 -26.71
N THR A 494 -5.35 8.62 -27.82
CA THR A 494 -6.07 9.85 -28.18
C THR A 494 -7.57 9.67 -27.93
N ALA A 495 -8.43 10.18 -28.81
CA ALA A 495 -9.87 9.89 -28.78
C ALA A 495 -10.34 9.33 -30.12
N SER A 496 -9.38 8.84 -30.91
CA SER A 496 -9.52 8.23 -32.23
C SER A 496 -8.88 6.85 -32.16
N ASP A 497 -9.13 6.02 -33.15
CA ASP A 497 -8.55 4.68 -33.26
C ASP A 497 -7.01 4.71 -33.22
N ASP A 498 -6.44 4.15 -32.15
CA ASP A 498 -5.01 4.10 -31.88
C ASP A 498 -4.46 2.66 -31.90
N VAL A 499 -3.15 2.54 -32.11
CA VAL A 499 -2.42 1.28 -31.97
C VAL A 499 -1.29 1.51 -30.97
N LEU A 500 -1.45 0.94 -29.78
CA LEU A 500 -0.59 1.13 -28.63
C LEU A 500 0.10 -0.19 -28.28
N SER A 501 1.37 -0.11 -27.87
CA SER A 501 2.17 -1.28 -27.50
C SER A 501 3.06 -0.91 -26.33
N GLY A 502 3.04 -1.73 -25.29
CA GLY A 502 3.98 -1.72 -24.18
C GLY A 502 5.37 -2.20 -24.57
N GLY A 503 6.24 -2.25 -23.58
CA GLY A 503 7.61 -2.69 -23.62
C GLY A 503 7.80 -4.11 -23.08
N SER A 504 8.79 -4.27 -22.20
CA SER A 504 9.12 -5.54 -21.53
C SER A 504 9.02 -5.46 -20.01
N GLY A 505 8.62 -4.30 -19.49
CA GLY A 505 8.35 -4.05 -18.08
C GLY A 505 6.83 -3.97 -17.90
N GLN A 506 6.39 -3.55 -16.72
CA GLN A 506 4.97 -3.33 -16.46
C GLN A 506 4.52 -2.04 -17.15
N ASP A 507 3.50 -2.10 -18.00
CA ASP A 507 2.97 -0.97 -18.75
C ASP A 507 1.52 -0.67 -18.37
N PHE A 508 1.21 0.62 -18.20
CA PHE A 508 -0.16 1.09 -18.10
C PHE A 508 -0.59 1.72 -19.42
N ILE A 509 -1.41 1.00 -20.19
CA ILE A 509 -1.82 1.38 -21.54
C ILE A 509 -3.32 1.72 -21.56
N PHE A 510 -3.69 2.92 -21.99
CA PHE A 510 -5.11 3.31 -22.06
C PHE A 510 -5.49 4.00 -23.37
N GLY A 511 -6.49 3.46 -24.07
CA GLY A 511 -6.96 3.89 -25.40
C GLY A 511 -7.89 5.11 -25.37
N ARG A 512 -8.72 5.20 -24.31
CA ARG A 512 -9.76 6.22 -24.06
C ARG A 512 -11.00 6.07 -24.93
N LYS A 513 -10.98 6.58 -26.16
CA LYS A 513 -12.12 6.52 -27.09
C LYS A 513 -11.58 6.12 -28.45
N GLY A 514 -12.35 5.40 -29.22
CA GLY A 514 -11.92 4.93 -30.54
C GLY A 514 -12.07 3.43 -30.62
N ALA A 515 -11.77 2.86 -31.78
CA ALA A 515 -11.57 1.42 -31.90
C ALA A 515 -10.06 1.15 -31.82
N ASP A 516 -9.58 0.91 -30.61
CA ASP A 516 -8.16 0.87 -30.28
C ASP A 516 -7.60 -0.55 -30.32
N VAL A 517 -6.29 -0.67 -30.59
CA VAL A 517 -5.55 -1.94 -30.50
C VAL A 517 -4.42 -1.78 -29.50
N LEU A 518 -4.52 -2.47 -28.36
CA LEU A 518 -3.59 -2.40 -27.24
C LEU A 518 -2.87 -3.74 -27.08
N SER A 519 -1.55 -3.69 -26.87
CA SER A 519 -0.72 -4.88 -26.60
C SER A 519 0.26 -4.62 -25.46
N GLY A 520 0.21 -5.41 -24.39
CA GLY A 520 1.13 -5.30 -23.24
C GLY A 520 2.55 -5.77 -23.58
N ASN A 521 2.63 -7.01 -24.06
CA ASN A 521 3.81 -7.79 -24.50
C ASN A 521 4.44 -8.66 -23.42
N SER A 522 5.19 -8.09 -22.49
CA SER A 522 5.87 -8.86 -21.44
C SER A 522 5.97 -7.98 -20.22
N GLY A 523 5.67 -8.54 -19.06
CA GLY A 523 5.49 -7.75 -17.84
C GLY A 523 4.05 -7.95 -17.38
N ASP A 524 3.76 -7.55 -16.15
CA ASP A 524 2.40 -7.60 -15.63
C ASP A 524 1.75 -6.26 -16.00
N ASP A 525 0.95 -6.24 -17.06
CA ASP A 525 0.47 -5.02 -17.70
C ASP A 525 -0.99 -4.68 -17.33
N ASP A 526 -1.34 -3.39 -17.30
CA ASP A 526 -2.73 -2.92 -17.19
C ASP A 526 -3.18 -2.20 -18.48
N LEU A 527 -4.12 -2.82 -19.19
CA LEU A 527 -4.66 -2.37 -20.48
C LEU A 527 -6.12 -1.94 -20.33
N GLN A 528 -6.41 -0.66 -20.60
CA GLN A 528 -7.75 -0.08 -20.56
C GLN A 528 -8.17 0.42 -21.95
N GLY A 529 -9.12 -0.27 -22.61
CA GLY A 529 -9.63 0.12 -23.93
C GLY A 529 -10.39 1.45 -23.88
N GLY A 530 -11.30 1.56 -22.91
CA GLY A 530 -12.08 2.75 -22.68
C GLY A 530 -13.41 2.67 -23.42
N GLY A 531 -13.55 3.33 -24.57
CA GLY A 531 -14.82 3.42 -25.27
C GLY A 531 -14.70 3.21 -26.77
N GLY A 532 -15.32 2.18 -27.31
CA GLY A 532 -15.51 2.00 -28.74
C GLY A 532 -15.53 0.54 -29.13
N ARG A 533 -14.53 0.06 -29.87
CA ARG A 533 -14.43 -1.38 -30.18
C ARG A 533 -12.97 -1.75 -30.17
N ASP A 534 -12.55 -2.26 -29.03
CA ASP A 534 -11.15 -2.37 -28.71
C ASP A 534 -10.68 -3.82 -28.83
N ILE A 535 -9.39 -3.96 -29.13
CA ILE A 535 -8.69 -5.25 -29.14
C ILE A 535 -7.53 -5.13 -28.16
N LEU A 536 -7.64 -5.84 -27.04
CA LEU A 536 -6.62 -5.86 -25.99
C LEU A 536 -5.93 -7.21 -25.97
N THR A 537 -4.60 -7.22 -25.88
CA THR A 537 -3.79 -8.44 -25.76
C THR A 537 -2.69 -8.25 -24.71
N GLY A 538 -2.77 -8.96 -23.58
CA GLY A 538 -1.75 -8.90 -22.53
C GLY A 538 -0.42 -9.52 -22.98
N ASN A 539 -0.48 -10.78 -23.42
CA ASN A 539 0.58 -11.67 -23.91
C ASN A 539 1.28 -12.51 -22.83
N ARG A 540 2.26 -11.97 -22.09
CA ARG A 540 3.04 -12.71 -21.09
C ARG A 540 3.07 -11.87 -19.82
N GLY A 541 2.83 -12.52 -18.69
CA GLY A 541 2.72 -11.83 -17.42
C GLY A 541 1.29 -11.95 -16.93
N SER A 542 1.08 -11.59 -15.68
CA SER A 542 -0.25 -11.59 -15.07
C SER A 542 -0.90 -10.25 -15.43
N ASP A 543 -1.66 -10.23 -16.51
CA ASP A 543 -2.15 -8.98 -17.10
C ASP A 543 -3.57 -8.63 -16.61
N CYS A 544 -3.84 -7.34 -16.45
CA CYS A 544 -5.17 -6.80 -16.22
C CYS A 544 -5.71 -6.11 -17.48
N LEU A 545 -6.81 -6.60 -18.04
CA LEU A 545 -7.44 -6.06 -19.25
C LEU A 545 -8.86 -5.59 -18.94
N ASP A 546 -9.19 -4.35 -19.29
CA ASP A 546 -10.54 -3.79 -19.22
C ASP A 546 -10.97 -3.21 -20.57
N GLY A 547 -12.01 -3.78 -21.19
CA GLY A 547 -12.59 -3.31 -22.44
C GLY A 547 -13.34 -1.99 -22.28
N GLY A 548 -13.99 -1.80 -21.13
CA GLY A 548 -14.78 -0.61 -20.85
C GLY A 548 -16.15 -0.62 -21.54
N GLY A 549 -16.34 0.21 -22.56
CA GLY A 549 -17.61 0.33 -23.27
C GLY A 549 -17.44 0.06 -24.75
N GLY A 550 -17.96 -1.05 -25.25
CA GLY A 550 -17.71 -1.41 -26.64
C GLY A 550 -18.08 -2.84 -26.93
N ALA A 551 -17.82 -3.32 -28.14
CA ALA A 551 -17.99 -4.76 -28.41
C ALA A 551 -16.61 -5.36 -28.59
N ASP A 552 -15.93 -5.56 -27.47
CA ASP A 552 -14.49 -5.64 -27.35
C ASP A 552 -13.97 -7.07 -27.46
N ARG A 553 -12.67 -7.19 -27.70
CA ARG A 553 -11.97 -8.47 -27.80
C ARG A 553 -10.75 -8.46 -26.91
N LEU A 554 -10.83 -9.20 -25.81
CA LEU A 554 -9.76 -9.29 -24.81
C LEU A 554 -9.10 -10.65 -24.88
N LYS A 555 -7.77 -10.65 -24.78
CA LYS A 555 -6.97 -11.87 -24.67
C LYS A 555 -5.88 -11.67 -23.61
N GLY A 556 -5.94 -12.42 -22.51
CA GLY A 556 -4.95 -12.35 -21.44
C GLY A 556 -3.59 -12.81 -21.95
N GLY A 557 -3.42 -14.10 -22.17
CA GLY A 557 -2.20 -14.64 -22.75
C GLY A 557 -1.68 -15.79 -21.92
N GLY A 558 -0.72 -15.54 -21.05
CA GLY A 558 -0.19 -16.57 -20.18
C GLY A 558 0.36 -16.03 -18.87
N ALA A 559 0.29 -16.85 -17.83
CA ALA A 559 0.22 -16.47 -16.42
C ALA A 559 -1.23 -16.12 -16.03
N ALA A 560 -1.45 -15.59 -14.82
CA ALA A 560 -2.80 -15.44 -14.28
C ALA A 560 -3.37 -14.08 -14.65
N ASP A 561 -4.33 -14.05 -15.57
CA ASP A 561 -4.87 -12.80 -16.11
C ASP A 561 -6.23 -12.42 -15.49
N PHE A 562 -6.50 -11.12 -15.35
CA PHE A 562 -7.83 -10.58 -15.05
C PHE A 562 -8.39 -9.86 -16.27
N LEU A 563 -9.56 -10.28 -16.78
CA LEU A 563 -10.22 -9.68 -17.94
C LEU A 563 -11.63 -9.20 -17.59
N SER A 564 -11.94 -7.94 -17.88
CA SER A 564 -13.27 -7.34 -17.79
C SER A 564 -13.74 -6.87 -19.17
N GLY A 565 -14.85 -7.40 -19.68
CA GLY A 565 -15.45 -6.98 -20.95
C GLY A 565 -16.09 -5.60 -20.83
N GLY A 566 -16.90 -5.42 -19.78
CA GLY A 566 -17.52 -4.14 -19.45
C GLY A 566 -18.95 -4.06 -20.00
N ASN A 567 -19.23 -3.12 -20.90
CA ASN A 567 -20.57 -2.96 -21.47
C ASN A 567 -20.63 -3.38 -22.93
N HIS A 568 -21.76 -3.98 -23.31
CA HIS A 568 -22.11 -4.59 -24.60
C HIS A 568 -21.55 -6.00 -24.77
N ASN A 569 -21.46 -6.48 -26.01
CA ASN A 569 -21.22 -7.91 -26.26
C ASN A 569 -19.74 -8.12 -26.54
N ASP A 570 -19.05 -8.71 -25.58
CA ASP A 570 -17.61 -8.85 -25.55
C ASP A 570 -17.15 -10.28 -25.81
N VAL A 571 -15.89 -10.41 -26.19
CA VAL A 571 -15.23 -11.71 -26.38
C VAL A 571 -13.96 -11.76 -25.56
N LEU A 572 -13.96 -12.58 -24.51
CA LEU A 572 -12.85 -12.73 -23.57
C LEU A 572 -12.20 -14.11 -23.75
N THR A 573 -10.88 -14.14 -23.74
CA THR A 573 -10.10 -15.38 -23.73
C THR A 573 -8.95 -15.24 -22.73
N GLY A 574 -8.95 -16.00 -21.64
CA GLY A 574 -7.90 -15.94 -20.61
C GLY A 574 -6.56 -16.38 -21.20
N GLY A 575 -6.42 -17.66 -21.47
CA GLY A 575 -5.27 -18.18 -22.20
C GLY A 575 -4.63 -19.35 -21.50
N SER A 576 -3.57 -19.13 -20.74
CA SER A 576 -2.96 -20.19 -19.93
C SER A 576 -2.55 -19.66 -18.57
N GLY A 577 -3.10 -20.21 -17.50
CA GLY A 577 -2.84 -19.75 -16.16
C GLY A 577 -4.05 -19.99 -15.30
N ARG A 578 -4.20 -19.24 -14.22
CA ARG A 578 -5.45 -19.20 -13.47
C ARG A 578 -6.07 -17.86 -13.80
N ASP A 579 -6.97 -17.86 -14.78
CA ASP A 579 -7.52 -16.61 -15.31
C ASP A 579 -8.86 -16.29 -14.63
N THR A 580 -9.15 -15.00 -14.42
CA THR A 580 -10.45 -14.50 -13.97
C THR A 580 -11.06 -13.66 -15.06
N LEU A 581 -12.25 -14.05 -15.56
CA LEU A 581 -12.95 -13.38 -16.66
C LEU A 581 -14.32 -12.89 -16.19
N GLU A 582 -14.61 -11.62 -16.43
CA GLU A 582 -15.89 -10.97 -16.16
C GLU A 582 -16.46 -10.39 -17.46
N GLY A 583 -17.60 -10.92 -17.94
CA GLY A 583 -18.25 -10.43 -19.16
C GLY A 583 -18.79 -9.02 -18.98
N GLY A 584 -19.60 -8.83 -17.93
CA GLY A 584 -20.12 -7.52 -17.55
C GLY A 584 -21.59 -7.40 -17.93
N THR A 585 -21.96 -6.47 -18.81
CA THR A 585 -23.34 -6.32 -19.28
C THR A 585 -23.42 -6.54 -20.78
N GLY A 586 -24.32 -7.39 -21.25
CA GLY A 586 -24.44 -7.72 -22.65
C GLY A 586 -24.49 -9.23 -22.85
N ASN A 587 -24.36 -9.68 -24.09
CA ASN A 587 -24.31 -11.11 -24.39
C ASN A 587 -22.87 -11.48 -24.73
N ASP A 588 -22.14 -11.95 -23.72
CA ASP A 588 -20.70 -12.10 -23.78
C ASP A 588 -20.29 -13.52 -24.19
N THR A 589 -19.06 -13.65 -24.65
CA THR A 589 -18.45 -14.95 -24.95
C THR A 589 -17.15 -15.11 -24.20
N LEU A 590 -17.12 -16.02 -23.22
CA LEU A 590 -15.99 -16.21 -22.33
C LEU A 590 -15.35 -17.58 -22.57
N ALA A 591 -14.02 -17.61 -22.63
CA ALA A 591 -13.23 -18.84 -22.72
C ALA A 591 -12.03 -18.74 -21.78
N GLY A 592 -12.02 -19.50 -20.68
CA GLY A 592 -10.94 -19.47 -19.68
C GLY A 592 -9.58 -19.81 -20.31
N GLY A 593 -9.51 -20.86 -21.11
CA GLY A 593 -8.24 -21.32 -21.67
C GLY A 593 -7.71 -22.47 -20.85
N LYS A 594 -6.39 -22.62 -20.67
CA LYS A 594 -5.79 -23.70 -19.87
C LYS A 594 -5.61 -23.24 -18.43
N GLY A 595 -5.74 -24.19 -17.51
CA GLY A 595 -5.62 -23.97 -16.08
C GLY A 595 -6.99 -23.83 -15.43
N ASP A 596 -6.98 -23.49 -14.16
CA ASP A 596 -8.18 -23.46 -13.32
C ASP A 596 -8.75 -22.05 -13.34
N ASP A 597 -9.75 -21.80 -14.21
CA ASP A 597 -10.22 -20.45 -14.50
C ASP A 597 -11.53 -20.12 -13.77
N VAL A 598 -11.77 -18.86 -13.44
CA VAL A 598 -13.05 -18.36 -12.90
C VAL A 598 -13.72 -17.47 -13.94
N LEU A 599 -14.95 -17.79 -14.31
CA LEU A 599 -15.71 -17.08 -15.33
C LEU A 599 -17.05 -16.58 -14.75
N THR A 600 -17.30 -15.28 -14.89
CA THR A 600 -18.54 -14.61 -14.51
C THR A 600 -19.13 -13.98 -15.77
N GLY A 601 -20.32 -14.41 -16.20
CA GLY A 601 -20.98 -13.86 -17.40
C GLY A 601 -21.46 -12.42 -17.17
N GLY A 602 -22.09 -12.20 -16.03
CA GLY A 602 -22.73 -10.95 -15.68
C GLY A 602 -24.18 -10.90 -16.18
N ALA A 603 -24.61 -9.74 -16.66
CA ALA A 603 -25.98 -9.51 -17.07
C ALA A 603 -26.18 -9.71 -18.57
N GLY A 604 -26.94 -10.71 -18.97
CA GLY A 604 -27.41 -10.91 -20.34
C GLY A 604 -27.46 -12.38 -20.69
N ALA A 605 -27.33 -12.72 -21.97
CA ALA A 605 -27.39 -14.11 -22.44
C ALA A 605 -26.02 -14.57 -22.94
N ASP A 606 -25.24 -15.11 -22.03
CA ASP A 606 -23.82 -15.33 -22.20
C ASP A 606 -23.50 -16.71 -22.79
N CYS A 607 -22.28 -16.82 -23.33
CA CYS A 607 -21.79 -18.04 -23.93
C CYS A 607 -20.44 -18.44 -23.33
N PHE A 608 -20.45 -19.47 -22.50
CA PHE A 608 -19.24 -20.05 -21.91
C PHE A 608 -18.68 -21.13 -22.84
N VAL A 609 -17.42 -20.97 -23.26
CA VAL A 609 -16.77 -21.81 -24.27
C VAL A 609 -15.73 -22.72 -23.64
N PHE A 610 -15.92 -24.03 -23.77
CA PHE A 610 -15.04 -25.04 -23.18
C PHE A 610 -14.30 -25.84 -24.23
N ASN A 611 -12.98 -25.90 -24.13
CA ASN A 611 -12.18 -26.83 -24.91
C ASN A 611 -11.99 -28.15 -24.14
N THR A 612 -12.68 -29.21 -24.54
CA THR A 612 -12.60 -30.54 -23.89
C THR A 612 -11.22 -31.21 -23.94
N GLN A 613 -10.26 -30.64 -24.66
CA GLN A 613 -8.88 -31.12 -24.74
C GLN A 613 -7.90 -30.28 -23.92
N LYS A 614 -8.40 -29.34 -23.10
CA LYS A 614 -7.57 -28.57 -22.18
C LYS A 614 -7.20 -29.36 -20.92
N THR A 615 -6.38 -28.76 -20.08
CA THR A 615 -6.18 -29.17 -18.67
C THR A 615 -6.67 -28.05 -17.76
N GLY A 616 -7.20 -28.41 -16.59
CA GLY A 616 -7.63 -27.47 -15.56
C GLY A 616 -9.12 -27.58 -15.23
N ALA A 617 -9.48 -27.07 -14.05
CA ALA A 617 -10.81 -27.11 -13.47
C ALA A 617 -11.40 -25.70 -13.38
N ASP A 618 -12.37 -25.41 -14.25
CA ASP A 618 -13.02 -24.10 -14.31
C ASP A 618 -14.19 -23.99 -13.35
N THR A 619 -14.49 -22.77 -12.95
CA THR A 619 -15.69 -22.41 -12.20
C THR A 619 -16.45 -21.32 -12.98
N ILE A 620 -17.76 -21.53 -13.17
CA ILE A 620 -18.68 -20.46 -13.56
C ILE A 620 -19.46 -20.04 -12.32
N SER A 621 -19.36 -18.77 -11.97
CA SER A 621 -19.87 -18.22 -10.70
C SER A 621 -21.35 -17.85 -10.74
N ASP A 622 -21.92 -17.57 -11.93
CA ASP A 622 -23.23 -16.90 -12.05
C ASP A 622 -24.16 -17.44 -13.16
N PHE A 623 -23.91 -18.64 -13.68
CA PHE A 623 -24.64 -19.19 -14.83
C PHE A 623 -26.18 -19.15 -14.66
N GLU A 624 -26.89 -18.47 -15.58
CA GLU A 624 -28.35 -18.39 -15.58
C GLU A 624 -28.99 -19.46 -16.50
N LEU A 625 -29.64 -20.46 -15.89
CA LEU A 625 -30.32 -21.53 -16.62
C LEU A 625 -31.41 -21.01 -17.57
N GLY A 626 -31.30 -21.40 -18.84
CA GLY A 626 -32.28 -21.05 -19.89
C GLY A 626 -32.04 -19.69 -20.54
N VAL A 627 -31.08 -18.92 -20.02
CA VAL A 627 -30.60 -17.66 -20.59
C VAL A 627 -29.22 -17.90 -21.20
N ASP A 628 -28.29 -18.40 -20.39
CA ASP A 628 -26.92 -18.67 -20.80
C ASP A 628 -26.77 -19.97 -21.57
N ARG A 629 -25.68 -20.05 -22.31
CA ARG A 629 -25.34 -21.20 -23.16
C ARG A 629 -23.91 -21.66 -22.91
N THR A 630 -23.71 -22.95 -23.11
CA THR A 630 -22.38 -23.57 -23.06
C THR A 630 -22.04 -24.11 -24.44
N LYS A 631 -20.82 -23.83 -24.90
CA LYS A 631 -20.33 -24.27 -26.22
C LYS A 631 -19.11 -25.16 -26.04
N ILE A 632 -19.13 -26.33 -26.66
CA ILE A 632 -17.98 -27.24 -26.65
C ILE A 632 -17.12 -27.04 -27.90
N ILE A 633 -15.82 -26.89 -27.68
CA ILE A 633 -14.77 -27.03 -28.68
C ILE A 633 -14.05 -28.34 -28.40
N GLY A 634 -13.96 -29.22 -29.40
CA GLY A 634 -13.38 -30.54 -29.20
C GLY A 634 -13.66 -31.51 -30.33
N PRO A 635 -13.34 -32.81 -30.13
CA PRO A 635 -13.69 -33.85 -31.07
C PRO A 635 -15.21 -33.94 -31.29
N HIS A 636 -15.62 -34.48 -32.45
CA HIS A 636 -17.03 -34.69 -32.80
C HIS A 636 -17.83 -35.55 -31.80
N SER A 637 -17.15 -36.28 -30.92
CA SER A 637 -17.76 -37.04 -29.83
C SER A 637 -16.95 -36.86 -28.56
N TRP A 638 -17.61 -36.56 -27.46
CA TRP A 638 -17.03 -36.40 -26.13
C TRP A 638 -17.93 -37.06 -25.08
N THR A 639 -17.38 -37.28 -23.88
CA THR A 639 -18.12 -37.82 -22.74
C THR A 639 -17.76 -37.01 -21.49
N ALA A 640 -18.75 -36.72 -20.66
CA ALA A 640 -18.53 -36.08 -19.36
C ALA A 640 -19.21 -36.87 -18.24
N GLN A 641 -18.59 -36.86 -17.06
CA GLN A 641 -19.22 -37.31 -15.82
C GLN A 641 -19.80 -36.10 -15.10
N ALA A 642 -21.12 -36.07 -14.91
CA ALA A 642 -21.79 -35.04 -14.14
C ALA A 642 -21.91 -35.47 -12.67
N LYS A 643 -21.61 -34.56 -11.74
CA LYS A 643 -21.67 -34.82 -10.31
C LYS A 643 -22.00 -33.53 -9.54
N ASP A 644 -22.97 -33.59 -8.64
CA ASP A 644 -23.19 -32.55 -7.65
C ASP A 644 -22.08 -32.58 -6.60
N THR A 645 -21.47 -31.42 -6.34
CA THR A 645 -20.45 -31.19 -5.32
C THR A 645 -20.96 -30.20 -4.26
N ALA A 646 -20.11 -29.82 -3.31
CA ALA A 646 -20.47 -28.78 -2.35
C ALA A 646 -20.57 -27.40 -3.03
N ASP A 647 -19.79 -27.20 -4.09
CA ASP A 647 -19.64 -25.91 -4.77
C ASP A 647 -20.63 -25.77 -5.94
N GLY A 648 -21.15 -26.88 -6.47
CA GLY A 648 -22.18 -26.87 -7.52
C GLY A 648 -22.15 -28.10 -8.41
N LEU A 649 -22.67 -27.97 -9.63
CA LEU A 649 -22.71 -29.06 -10.61
C LEU A 649 -21.39 -29.11 -11.39
N THR A 650 -20.62 -30.18 -11.19
CA THR A 650 -19.35 -30.38 -11.91
C THR A 650 -19.52 -31.36 -13.06
N PHE A 651 -19.04 -30.98 -14.25
CA PHE A 651 -18.84 -31.87 -15.39
C PHE A 651 -17.35 -32.14 -15.60
N ALA A 652 -16.94 -33.41 -15.51
CA ALA A 652 -15.56 -33.83 -15.76
C ALA A 652 -15.44 -34.54 -17.12
N PHE A 653 -14.60 -33.99 -18.01
CA PHE A 653 -14.43 -34.48 -19.40
C PHE A 653 -13.27 -35.48 -19.56
N GLY A 654 -12.48 -35.69 -18.50
CA GLY A 654 -11.27 -36.54 -18.52
C GLY A 654 -9.98 -35.71 -18.54
N ASP A 655 -8.84 -36.36 -18.28
CA ASP A 655 -7.49 -35.76 -18.35
C ASP A 655 -7.31 -34.45 -17.55
N GLY A 656 -8.03 -34.33 -16.43
CA GLY A 656 -7.99 -33.15 -15.56
C GLY A 656 -8.75 -31.93 -16.11
N CYS A 657 -9.59 -32.10 -17.12
CA CYS A 657 -10.52 -31.08 -17.61
C CYS A 657 -11.87 -31.22 -16.91
N SER A 658 -12.28 -30.16 -16.20
CA SER A 658 -13.62 -30.07 -15.62
C SER A 658 -14.13 -28.63 -15.60
N VAL A 659 -15.44 -28.49 -15.47
CA VAL A 659 -16.11 -27.22 -15.16
C VAL A 659 -17.12 -27.44 -14.05
N THR A 660 -17.18 -26.53 -13.09
CA THR A 660 -18.19 -26.44 -12.04
C THR A 660 -19.09 -25.24 -12.28
N PHE A 661 -20.40 -25.45 -12.27
CA PHE A 661 -21.40 -24.40 -12.30
C PHE A 661 -21.83 -24.14 -10.86
N GLU A 662 -21.41 -23.01 -10.30
CA GLU A 662 -21.65 -22.66 -8.90
C GLU A 662 -23.16 -22.51 -8.63
N GLY A 663 -23.62 -23.06 -7.50
CA GLY A 663 -25.02 -22.95 -7.09
C GLY A 663 -26.06 -23.71 -7.93
N ILE A 664 -25.65 -24.38 -9.03
CA ILE A 664 -26.53 -25.20 -9.87
C ILE A 664 -26.44 -26.67 -9.45
N THR A 665 -27.57 -27.38 -9.46
CA THR A 665 -27.60 -28.85 -9.30
C THR A 665 -27.89 -29.57 -10.61
N LEU A 666 -27.56 -30.87 -10.68
CA LEU A 666 -27.90 -31.73 -11.81
C LEU A 666 -29.42 -31.77 -12.07
N SER A 667 -30.23 -31.64 -11.02
CA SER A 667 -31.69 -31.62 -11.18
C SER A 667 -32.13 -30.34 -11.89
N ASP A 668 -31.61 -29.19 -11.47
CA ASP A 668 -31.92 -27.89 -12.10
C ASP A 668 -31.51 -27.88 -13.58
N TRP A 669 -30.32 -28.42 -13.87
CA TRP A 669 -29.80 -28.55 -15.23
C TRP A 669 -30.73 -29.36 -16.15
N LEU A 670 -31.21 -30.51 -15.67
CA LEU A 670 -32.08 -31.40 -16.45
C LEU A 670 -33.49 -30.82 -16.61
N ASP A 671 -34.03 -30.20 -15.56
CA ASP A 671 -35.36 -29.61 -15.58
C ASP A 671 -35.44 -28.38 -16.51
N ALA A 672 -34.37 -27.59 -16.57
CA ALA A 672 -34.24 -26.49 -17.52
C ALA A 672 -34.04 -26.94 -18.98
N GLY A 673 -33.75 -28.24 -19.21
CA GLY A 673 -33.37 -28.74 -20.53
C GLY A 673 -32.03 -28.17 -21.02
N ALA A 674 -31.14 -27.78 -20.09
CA ALA A 674 -29.83 -27.24 -20.40
C ALA A 674 -28.96 -28.31 -21.08
N SER A 675 -28.12 -27.87 -22.02
CA SER A 675 -27.25 -28.77 -22.77
C SER A 675 -26.02 -28.04 -23.29
N PHE A 676 -24.95 -28.79 -23.49
CA PHE A 676 -23.77 -28.36 -24.21
C PHE A 676 -24.02 -28.36 -25.73
N PHE A 677 -23.71 -27.25 -26.39
CA PHE A 677 -23.89 -27.06 -27.84
C PHE A 677 -22.63 -27.35 -28.67
#